data_AF-D2B498-F1
#
_entry.id   AF-D2B498-F1
#
_cell.length_a   1.000
_cell.length_b   1.000
_cell.length_c   1.000
_cell.angle_alpha   90.00
_cell.angle_beta   90.00
_cell.angle_gamma   90.00
#
_symmetry.space_group_name_H-M   'P 1'
#
loop_
_entity.id
_entity.type
_entity.pdbx_description
1 polymer ?
#
loop_
_entity_poly.entity_id
_entity_poly.type
_entity_poly.pdbx_seq_one_letter_code
_entity_poly.pdbx_strand_id
1 'polypeptide(L)'
;MVVPNKDIGFAQDRIRCTRELDGTFARWAQHEAQSRFGPQPWSTDLSAGLVEDAQPFLDRCVKLRDQALAQLEGFLVETDLQTCAELTIMLGQVAPDLNAVTGASNAFSSELELVSTGIRSYIRTGALTVESVMASYAALVSARRVLVFEQMTTWADQFLDTRTAKGGIGSLFQTEWLSRRGKFVGAFDFRYLSRLVDNLRARGIEVPDPAGVQHALIAFLNRWRQVLSRYCDALPESAVTKTVIGTHGLLHEEQLELSELEIKLLCKALPALSLSGDAIAMAAPRELSEEVLQWVDALSLDSSALSGDRKYDLYALSPLRAYPILVGAEGFMLTSPHRLTADLSTLTDEVWGRRYGEPYFAARGATVEELALETVRALAPNASGFAQGVYSSRSGEIRGEVDAVAVWRDVCIVFEGKGGFLSLAARRGSTEAVLADLFNTISHGYYQAARLIRLISAEKEVVLQGGHGSTFALNRKSLRRAYVVVPTADHFGDITTRLEFLWSNKVLPEGSAPVIISVQDLMLLCEVLGDMKEFVAYLDFREEILRNSWISFHDEREILGAYVGGRDAVTSGMRQLRESGLLRDSSRIHLVSINPVQEERYLTPWITQKYGKDLTGDDSVPAPIRHTEQTLGQLKLVWESTQDVAAYTSAAALSPEMLKGILQTAVHPRGRRPVVETHDYITSVSYHGLLGLQAARRHPDVKAATRVARYVIFMEHSGAGARLSHAERGRRHACFREGKVGFALQSHVAIHDPWFTWFEGRRKRHFDRVVVAALEVDGLPRDLAIGVARYGISDQVRELASHGVAISRAAELWLGTIRRIATDFATPVDQLVIDASSLVEVLRYVDRGGLAHRDVKTIIAAVVDGAESVHDVIRAMKLPSEVSSDVVSEAVADVAAAHPDAVDKFAAGHRGVENFLIGQVMRQLGGRAQIDSVRSALVRYVAR
;
A
#
# COMPACT_ATOMS: atom_id res chain seq x y z
N MET A 1 11.21 -25.46 10.07
CA MET A 1 10.79 -24.70 8.86
C MET A 1 9.90 -23.57 9.33
N VAL A 2 10.32 -22.31 9.18
CA VAL A 2 9.66 -21.13 9.77
C VAL A 2 9.52 -20.03 8.71
N VAL A 3 9.09 -20.43 7.50
CA VAL A 3 8.81 -19.51 6.39
C VAL A 3 7.43 -19.92 5.86
N PRO A 4 6.49 -18.99 5.60
CA PRO A 4 5.26 -19.34 4.92
C PRO A 4 5.60 -19.96 3.56
N ASN A 5 5.07 -21.15 3.31
CA ASN A 5 5.53 -22.04 2.23
C ASN A 5 5.30 -21.48 0.80
N LYS A 6 4.50 -20.42 0.66
CA LYS A 6 4.17 -19.76 -0.61
C LYS A 6 5.35 -19.04 -1.30
N ASP A 7 6.31 -18.51 -0.54
CA ASP A 7 7.50 -17.84 -1.10
C ASP A 7 8.63 -18.84 -1.42
N ILE A 8 8.56 -20.03 -0.80
CA ILE A 8 9.48 -21.14 -1.04
C ILE A 8 9.36 -21.61 -2.49
N GLY A 9 8.14 -21.84 -2.98
CA GLY A 9 7.89 -22.28 -4.36
C GLY A 9 8.44 -21.30 -5.41
N PHE A 10 8.20 -19.99 -5.22
CA PHE A 10 8.73 -18.97 -6.14
C PHE A 10 10.26 -18.88 -6.11
N ALA A 11 10.87 -18.94 -4.92
CA ALA A 11 12.31 -18.96 -4.79
C ALA A 11 12.93 -20.20 -5.45
N GLN A 12 12.27 -21.37 -5.38
CA GLN A 12 12.69 -22.57 -6.09
C GLN A 12 12.58 -22.39 -7.61
N ASP A 13 11.47 -21.85 -8.10
CA ASP A 13 11.26 -21.54 -9.52
C ASP A 13 12.33 -20.55 -10.02
N ARG A 14 12.68 -19.54 -9.21
CA ARG A 14 13.79 -18.61 -9.50
C ARG A 14 15.13 -19.32 -9.59
N ILE A 15 15.47 -20.19 -8.64
CA ILE A 15 16.70 -21.01 -8.69
C ILE A 15 16.74 -21.82 -10.00
N ARG A 16 15.61 -22.40 -10.43
CA ARG A 16 15.54 -23.17 -11.68
C ARG A 16 15.80 -22.26 -12.89
N CYS A 17 15.14 -21.11 -12.99
CA CYS A 17 15.38 -20.14 -14.08
C CYS A 17 16.81 -19.60 -14.10
N THR A 18 17.45 -19.40 -12.94
CA THR A 18 18.85 -18.93 -12.91
C THR A 18 19.85 -19.90 -13.54
N ARG A 19 19.51 -21.18 -13.68
CA ARG A 19 20.37 -22.17 -14.37
C ARG A 19 20.40 -21.98 -15.88
N GLU A 20 19.46 -21.21 -16.43
CA GLU A 20 19.44 -20.81 -17.85
C GLU A 20 20.27 -19.56 -18.13
N LEU A 21 20.91 -19.02 -17.08
CA LEU A 21 21.69 -17.80 -17.07
C LEU A 21 23.12 -18.12 -16.65
N ASP A 22 24.07 -17.39 -17.21
CA ASP A 22 25.50 -17.52 -16.90
C ASP A 22 26.03 -16.25 -16.22
N GLY A 23 27.22 -16.33 -15.65
CA GLY A 23 27.93 -15.19 -15.08
C GLY A 23 27.83 -15.05 -13.55
N THR A 24 28.56 -14.08 -13.03
CA THR A 24 28.64 -13.75 -11.60
C THR A 24 27.30 -13.26 -11.06
N PHE A 25 26.55 -12.47 -11.84
CA PHE A 25 25.24 -11.95 -11.45
C PHE A 25 24.20 -13.06 -11.30
N ALA A 26 24.19 -14.03 -12.22
CA ALA A 26 23.30 -15.20 -12.13
C ALA A 26 23.58 -16.05 -10.88
N ARG A 27 24.86 -16.29 -10.56
CA ARG A 27 25.25 -16.97 -9.31
C ARG A 27 24.83 -16.20 -8.06
N TRP A 28 24.90 -14.87 -8.11
CA TRP A 28 24.41 -14.01 -7.03
C TRP A 28 22.89 -14.11 -6.85
N ALA A 29 22.12 -14.01 -7.94
CA ALA A 29 20.66 -14.16 -7.90
C ALA A 29 20.25 -15.56 -7.37
N GLN A 30 20.98 -16.60 -7.78
CA GLN A 30 20.77 -17.96 -7.29
C GLN A 30 21.07 -18.08 -5.80
N HIS A 31 22.20 -17.52 -5.35
CA HIS A 31 22.58 -17.54 -3.94
C HIS A 31 21.56 -16.78 -3.06
N GLU A 32 21.13 -15.61 -3.50
CA GLU A 32 20.10 -14.83 -2.79
C GLU A 32 18.80 -15.65 -2.65
N ALA A 33 18.37 -16.35 -3.71
CA ALA A 33 17.23 -17.27 -3.63
C ALA A 33 17.45 -18.42 -2.65
N GLN A 34 18.63 -19.05 -2.69
CA GLN A 34 18.99 -20.15 -1.80
C GLN A 34 19.02 -19.73 -0.32
N SER A 35 19.31 -18.46 -0.04
CA SER A 35 19.35 -17.93 1.33
C SER A 35 18.00 -18.00 2.05
N ARG A 36 16.88 -18.14 1.31
CA ARG A 36 15.54 -18.33 1.88
C ARG A 36 15.33 -19.71 2.51
N PHE A 37 16.14 -20.72 2.17
CA PHE A 37 15.95 -22.11 2.58
C PHE A 37 16.79 -22.56 3.78
N GLY A 38 17.67 -21.70 4.32
CA GLY A 38 18.58 -22.09 5.39
C GLY A 38 18.83 -21.00 6.44
N PRO A 39 19.38 -21.35 7.63
CA PRO A 39 19.84 -20.38 8.62
C PRO A 39 21.14 -19.66 8.20
N GLN A 40 21.56 -19.82 6.94
CA GLN A 40 22.90 -19.48 6.44
C GLN A 40 23.22 -18.00 6.69
N PRO A 41 24.41 -17.71 7.25
CA PRO A 41 24.93 -16.36 7.31
C PRO A 41 25.27 -15.89 5.90
N TRP A 42 25.05 -14.60 5.67
CA TRP A 42 25.72 -13.72 4.71
C TRP A 42 26.67 -14.44 3.72
N SER A 43 26.34 -14.47 2.43
CA SER A 43 27.35 -14.82 1.42
C SER A 43 28.46 -13.79 1.47
N THR A 44 29.63 -14.25 1.88
CA THR A 44 30.90 -13.61 1.62
C THR A 44 31.35 -14.03 0.22
N ASP A 45 31.57 -13.02 -0.63
CA ASP A 45 32.31 -13.10 -1.89
C ASP A 45 31.53 -13.49 -3.16
N LEU A 46 30.69 -12.57 -3.64
CA LEU A 46 30.25 -12.54 -5.04
C LEU A 46 30.45 -11.17 -5.71
N SER A 47 31.15 -10.21 -5.08
CA SER A 47 31.20 -8.82 -5.57
C SER A 47 32.12 -8.58 -6.78
N ALA A 48 33.09 -9.46 -7.04
CA ALA A 48 33.98 -9.32 -8.18
C ALA A 48 33.27 -9.75 -9.47
N GLY A 49 33.11 -8.82 -10.43
CA GLY A 49 32.51 -9.07 -11.74
C GLY A 49 31.01 -8.76 -11.84
N LEU A 50 30.29 -8.47 -10.75
CA LEU A 50 28.84 -8.20 -10.80
C LEU A 50 28.49 -7.01 -11.69
N VAL A 51 29.35 -6.00 -11.73
CA VAL A 51 29.11 -4.77 -12.49
C VAL A 51 29.23 -5.04 -13.97
N GLU A 52 30.29 -5.74 -14.33
CA GLU A 52 30.61 -6.14 -15.69
C GLU A 52 29.56 -7.12 -16.24
N ASP A 53 29.04 -8.01 -15.40
CA ASP A 53 28.03 -9.01 -15.78
C ASP A 53 26.57 -8.54 -15.64
N ALA A 54 26.28 -7.41 -14.96
CA ALA A 54 24.91 -6.98 -14.70
C ALA A 54 24.12 -6.64 -15.99
N GLN A 55 24.71 -5.91 -16.94
CA GLN A 55 24.04 -5.58 -18.20
C GLN A 55 23.82 -6.81 -19.10
N PRO A 56 24.81 -7.69 -19.34
CA PRO A 56 24.58 -8.96 -20.05
C PRO A 56 23.49 -9.83 -19.40
N PHE A 57 23.45 -9.88 -18.07
CA PHE A 57 22.42 -10.59 -17.32
C PHE A 57 21.02 -9.98 -17.54
N LEU A 58 20.91 -8.65 -17.45
CA LEU A 58 19.68 -7.90 -17.71
C LEU A 58 19.13 -8.19 -19.12
N ASP A 59 19.97 -8.05 -20.15
CA ASP A 59 19.60 -8.28 -21.55
C ASP A 59 19.10 -9.72 -21.77
N ARG A 60 19.73 -10.70 -21.10
CA ARG A 60 19.33 -12.10 -21.17
C ARG A 60 18.00 -12.36 -20.46
N CYS A 61 17.76 -11.75 -19.29
CA CYS A 61 16.50 -11.85 -18.56
C CYS A 61 15.34 -11.26 -19.37
N VAL A 62 15.54 -10.08 -19.98
CA VAL A 62 14.57 -9.45 -20.88
C VAL A 62 14.21 -10.39 -22.03
N LYS A 63 15.20 -10.99 -22.69
CA LYS A 63 14.95 -11.94 -23.79
C LYS A 63 14.14 -13.16 -23.35
N LEU A 64 14.48 -13.77 -22.21
CA LEU A 64 13.79 -14.96 -21.71
C LEU A 64 12.38 -14.64 -21.20
N ARG A 65 12.19 -13.46 -20.60
CA ARG A 65 10.88 -12.92 -20.23
C ARG A 65 9.99 -12.76 -21.46
N ASP A 66 10.49 -12.12 -22.51
CA ASP A 66 9.72 -11.86 -23.73
C ASP A 66 9.36 -13.16 -24.46
N GLN A 67 10.23 -14.17 -24.42
CA GLN A 67 9.93 -15.52 -24.91
C GLN A 67 8.82 -16.21 -24.10
N ALA A 68 8.89 -16.14 -22.77
CA ALA A 68 7.85 -16.69 -21.90
C ALA A 68 6.52 -15.95 -22.08
N LEU A 69 6.58 -14.65 -22.34
CA LEU A 69 5.41 -13.82 -22.62
C LEU A 69 4.72 -14.23 -23.93
N ALA A 70 5.49 -14.44 -25.01
CA ALA A 70 4.94 -14.91 -26.27
C ALA A 70 4.27 -16.31 -26.14
N GLN A 71 4.82 -17.19 -25.28
CA GLN A 71 4.19 -18.48 -24.98
C GLN A 71 2.88 -18.30 -24.21
N LEU A 72 2.87 -17.44 -23.20
CA LEU A 72 1.68 -17.11 -22.44
C LEU A 72 0.56 -16.60 -23.36
N GLU A 73 0.87 -15.63 -24.23
CA GLU A 73 -0.10 -15.10 -25.20
C GLU A 73 -0.72 -16.18 -26.08
N GLY A 74 0.05 -17.19 -26.48
CA GLY A 74 -0.45 -18.36 -27.22
C GLY A 74 -1.49 -19.16 -26.43
N PHE A 75 -1.22 -19.46 -25.16
CA PHE A 75 -2.13 -20.22 -24.30
C PHE A 75 -3.38 -19.43 -23.90
N LEU A 76 -3.29 -18.10 -23.79
CA LEU A 76 -4.43 -17.25 -23.43
C LEU A 76 -5.57 -17.25 -24.46
N VAL A 77 -5.30 -17.70 -25.69
CA VAL A 77 -6.32 -17.86 -26.75
C VAL A 77 -7.19 -19.10 -26.52
N GLU A 78 -6.67 -20.11 -25.82
CA GLU A 78 -7.31 -21.42 -25.64
C GLU A 78 -7.93 -21.60 -24.24
N THR A 79 -7.97 -20.55 -23.43
CA THR A 79 -8.47 -20.59 -22.06
C THR A 79 -9.35 -19.39 -21.70
N ASP A 80 -9.96 -19.45 -20.51
CA ASP A 80 -10.79 -18.42 -19.90
C ASP A 80 -10.34 -18.12 -18.46
N LEU A 81 -10.64 -16.91 -17.99
CA LEU A 81 -10.18 -16.44 -16.67
C LEU A 81 -10.75 -17.27 -15.52
N GLN A 82 -11.99 -17.73 -15.64
CA GLN A 82 -12.63 -18.56 -14.63
C GLN A 82 -11.86 -19.88 -14.45
N THR A 83 -11.49 -20.56 -15.53
CA THR A 83 -10.73 -21.81 -15.46
C THR A 83 -9.33 -21.61 -14.88
N CYS A 84 -8.62 -20.54 -15.27
CA CYS A 84 -7.34 -20.18 -14.65
C CYS A 84 -7.49 -19.90 -13.15
N ALA A 85 -8.52 -19.14 -12.75
CA ALA A 85 -8.79 -18.86 -11.35
C ALA A 85 -9.07 -20.16 -10.58
N GLU A 86 -9.95 -21.03 -11.08
CA GLU A 86 -10.32 -22.30 -10.43
C GLU A 86 -9.08 -23.16 -10.20
N LEU A 87 -8.18 -23.25 -11.20
CA LEU A 87 -6.92 -23.96 -11.07
C LEU A 87 -5.99 -23.35 -10.02
N THR A 88 -5.85 -22.03 -9.98
CA THR A 88 -5.01 -21.40 -8.93
C THR A 88 -5.55 -21.66 -7.54
N ILE A 89 -6.88 -21.69 -7.34
CA ILE A 89 -7.48 -22.09 -6.06
C ILE A 89 -7.16 -23.56 -5.74
N MET A 90 -7.31 -24.47 -6.71
CA MET A 90 -6.97 -25.89 -6.54
C MET A 90 -5.52 -26.13 -6.12
N LEU A 91 -4.59 -25.40 -6.72
CA LEU A 91 -3.16 -25.64 -6.55
C LEU A 91 -2.57 -24.82 -5.40
N GLY A 92 -3.09 -23.61 -5.15
CA GLY A 92 -2.42 -22.57 -4.37
C GLY A 92 -3.13 -22.15 -3.08
N GLN A 93 -4.36 -22.62 -2.82
CA GLN A 93 -5.12 -22.25 -1.61
C GLN A 93 -5.06 -23.30 -0.48
N VAL A 94 -4.36 -24.42 -0.73
CA VAL A 94 -4.17 -25.53 0.21
C VAL A 94 -2.82 -25.38 0.92
N ALA A 95 -2.81 -25.65 2.23
CA ALA A 95 -1.57 -25.79 3.00
C ALA A 95 -0.72 -26.94 2.42
N PRO A 96 0.61 -26.83 2.35
CA PRO A 96 1.40 -27.85 1.65
C PRO A 96 1.46 -29.23 2.29
N ASP A 97 1.04 -29.36 3.55
CA ASP A 97 0.80 -30.65 4.20
C ASP A 97 -0.57 -31.26 3.83
N LEU A 98 -1.30 -30.63 2.91
CA LEU A 98 -2.61 -31.01 2.38
C LEU A 98 -3.75 -31.06 3.42
N ASN A 99 -3.55 -30.51 4.61
CA ASN A 99 -4.48 -30.69 5.73
C ASN A 99 -5.50 -29.56 5.90
N ALA A 100 -5.28 -28.39 5.29
CA ALA A 100 -6.14 -27.23 5.50
C ALA A 100 -6.22 -26.30 4.29
N VAL A 101 -7.40 -25.72 4.07
CA VAL A 101 -7.57 -24.53 3.22
C VAL A 101 -7.25 -23.30 4.05
N THR A 102 -6.42 -22.42 3.51
CA THR A 102 -6.00 -21.20 4.22
C THR A 102 -6.85 -20.01 3.80
N GLY A 103 -7.04 -19.02 4.68
CA GLY A 103 -7.57 -17.69 4.30
C GLY A 103 -6.49 -16.71 3.83
N ALA A 104 -5.26 -17.19 3.68
CA ALA A 104 -4.11 -16.40 3.25
C ALA A 104 -4.12 -16.16 1.73
N SER A 105 -3.19 -15.33 1.24
CA SER A 105 -2.97 -15.15 -0.19
C SER A 105 -2.68 -16.48 -0.90
N ASN A 106 -3.34 -16.68 -2.04
CA ASN A 106 -3.11 -17.82 -2.92
C ASN A 106 -1.66 -17.79 -3.43
N ALA A 107 -0.98 -18.95 -3.45
CA ALA A 107 0.41 -19.05 -3.89
C ALA A 107 0.66 -18.63 -5.36
N PHE A 108 -0.41 -18.55 -6.15
CA PHE A 108 -0.40 -18.20 -7.57
C PHE A 108 -1.19 -16.92 -7.89
N SER A 109 -1.42 -16.05 -6.89
CA SER A 109 -2.17 -14.79 -7.09
C SER A 109 -1.53 -13.89 -8.16
N SER A 110 -0.19 -13.78 -8.16
CA SER A 110 0.53 -12.96 -9.15
C SER A 110 0.38 -13.49 -10.57
N GLU A 111 0.39 -14.82 -10.73
CA GLU A 111 0.15 -15.47 -12.03
C GLU A 111 -1.26 -15.17 -12.52
N LEU A 112 -2.26 -15.28 -11.64
CA LEU A 112 -3.65 -15.00 -12.00
C LEU A 112 -3.86 -13.52 -12.36
N GLU A 113 -3.26 -12.61 -11.59
CA GLU A 113 -3.29 -11.19 -11.91
C GLU A 113 -2.68 -10.93 -13.29
N LEU A 114 -1.51 -11.52 -13.59
CA LEU A 114 -0.87 -11.39 -14.90
C LEU A 114 -1.74 -11.97 -16.03
N VAL A 115 -2.26 -13.18 -15.87
CA VAL A 115 -3.15 -13.82 -16.84
C VAL A 115 -4.37 -12.94 -17.14
N SER A 116 -4.95 -12.32 -16.11
CA SER A 116 -6.14 -11.48 -16.24
C SER A 116 -5.94 -10.19 -17.05
N THR A 117 -4.70 -9.75 -17.30
CA THR A 117 -4.44 -8.56 -18.12
C THR A 117 -4.46 -8.86 -19.61
N GLY A 118 -4.18 -10.11 -20.00
CA GLY A 118 -4.05 -10.53 -21.39
C GLY A 118 -5.20 -11.37 -21.93
N ILE A 119 -6.03 -11.94 -21.05
CA ILE A 119 -7.06 -12.89 -21.45
C ILE A 119 -8.25 -12.22 -22.14
N ARG A 120 -8.74 -12.85 -23.22
CA ARG A 120 -9.81 -12.28 -24.07
C ARG A 120 -11.21 -12.69 -23.65
N SER A 121 -11.35 -13.84 -23.00
CA SER A 121 -12.61 -14.33 -22.43
C SER A 121 -12.43 -14.60 -20.95
N TYR A 122 -13.43 -14.26 -20.15
CA TYR A 122 -13.38 -14.51 -18.71
C TYR A 122 -14.45 -15.46 -18.19
N ILE A 123 -15.50 -15.70 -18.97
CA ILE A 123 -16.52 -16.70 -18.68
C ILE A 123 -16.34 -17.85 -19.67
N ARG A 124 -16.44 -19.06 -19.14
CA ARG A 124 -16.50 -20.29 -19.93
C ARG A 124 -17.81 -20.35 -20.73
N THR A 125 -17.72 -20.47 -22.05
CA THR A 125 -18.89 -20.50 -22.96
C THR A 125 -19.41 -21.90 -23.27
N GLY A 126 -18.79 -22.95 -22.71
CA GLY A 126 -19.15 -24.36 -22.95
C GLY A 126 -18.70 -25.29 -21.82
N ALA A 127 -18.74 -26.61 -22.06
CA ALA A 127 -18.24 -27.60 -21.11
C ALA A 127 -16.72 -27.51 -20.97
N LEU A 128 -16.21 -27.77 -19.78
CA LEU A 128 -14.78 -27.78 -19.51
C LEU A 128 -14.12 -28.98 -20.22
N THR A 129 -13.08 -28.71 -21.03
CA THR A 129 -12.38 -29.74 -21.82
C THR A 129 -10.97 -29.99 -21.30
N VAL A 130 -10.38 -31.13 -21.68
CA VAL A 130 -8.99 -31.49 -21.38
C VAL A 130 -8.04 -30.40 -21.90
N GLU A 131 -8.26 -29.94 -23.13
CA GLU A 131 -7.46 -28.91 -23.79
C GLU A 131 -7.52 -27.59 -23.02
N SER A 132 -8.71 -27.16 -22.58
CA SER A 132 -8.85 -25.92 -21.81
C SER A 132 -8.14 -25.97 -20.46
N VAL A 133 -8.17 -27.12 -19.75
CA VAL A 133 -7.45 -27.29 -18.48
C VAL A 133 -5.94 -27.29 -18.70
N MET A 134 -5.46 -27.96 -19.75
CA MET A 134 -4.05 -27.99 -20.11
C MET A 134 -3.53 -26.62 -20.53
N ALA A 135 -4.27 -25.90 -21.37
CA ALA A 135 -3.94 -24.53 -21.77
C ALA A 135 -3.90 -23.59 -20.56
N SER A 136 -4.85 -23.72 -19.62
CA SER A 136 -4.86 -22.93 -18.39
C SER A 136 -3.66 -23.21 -17.50
N TYR A 137 -3.29 -24.48 -17.32
CA TYR A 137 -2.10 -24.85 -16.53
C TYR A 137 -0.82 -24.35 -17.20
N ALA A 138 -0.70 -24.51 -18.52
CA ALA A 138 0.43 -23.99 -19.28
C ALA A 138 0.53 -22.45 -19.22
N ALA A 139 -0.60 -21.75 -19.27
CA ALA A 139 -0.65 -20.30 -19.08
C ALA A 139 -0.11 -19.89 -17.69
N LEU A 140 -0.48 -20.59 -16.62
CA LEU A 140 0.06 -20.31 -15.28
C LEU A 140 1.57 -20.57 -15.18
N VAL A 141 2.05 -21.64 -15.80
CA VAL A 141 3.49 -21.96 -15.87
C VAL A 141 4.27 -20.87 -16.64
N SER A 142 3.76 -20.44 -17.80
CA SER A 142 4.37 -19.35 -18.57
C SER A 142 4.30 -18.02 -17.83
N ALA A 143 3.18 -17.72 -17.15
CA ALA A 143 3.04 -16.53 -16.31
C ALA A 143 4.06 -16.52 -15.16
N ARG A 144 4.25 -17.65 -14.45
CA ARG A 144 5.29 -17.78 -13.41
C ARG A 144 6.68 -17.47 -13.97
N ARG A 145 6.98 -17.98 -15.16
CA ARG A 145 8.26 -17.76 -15.83
C ARG A 145 8.48 -16.29 -16.21
N VAL A 146 7.44 -15.61 -16.74
CA VAL A 146 7.46 -14.16 -16.99
C VAL A 146 7.75 -13.40 -15.69
N LEU A 147 7.02 -13.71 -14.62
CA LEU A 147 7.16 -13.07 -13.30
C LEU A 147 8.57 -13.24 -12.71
N VAL A 148 9.15 -14.45 -12.81
CA VAL A 148 10.51 -14.75 -12.33
C VAL A 148 11.55 -13.93 -13.10
N PHE A 149 11.49 -13.89 -14.43
CA PHE A 149 12.44 -13.12 -15.23
C PHE A 149 12.23 -11.61 -15.08
N GLU A 150 11.00 -11.13 -14.94
CA GLU A 150 10.71 -9.71 -14.69
C GLU A 150 11.28 -9.24 -13.35
N GLN A 151 11.17 -10.07 -12.30
CA GLN A 151 11.82 -9.77 -11.02
C GLN A 151 13.34 -9.62 -11.18
N MET A 152 13.98 -10.56 -11.88
CA MET A 152 15.43 -10.54 -12.10
C MET A 152 15.88 -9.36 -12.97
N THR A 153 15.11 -9.02 -14.01
CA THR A 153 15.29 -7.80 -14.82
C THR A 153 15.28 -6.57 -13.92
N THR A 154 14.25 -6.43 -13.09
CA THR A 154 14.11 -5.25 -12.22
C THR A 154 15.24 -5.15 -11.20
N TRP A 155 15.70 -6.28 -10.66
CA TRP A 155 16.84 -6.32 -9.73
C TRP A 155 18.15 -5.91 -10.39
N ALA A 156 18.42 -6.41 -11.59
CA ALA A 156 19.62 -6.05 -12.34
C ALA A 156 19.60 -4.58 -12.76
N ASP A 157 18.45 -4.09 -13.21
CA ASP A 157 18.23 -2.68 -13.55
C ASP A 157 18.46 -1.78 -12.33
N GLN A 158 17.85 -2.09 -11.18
CA GLN A 158 18.09 -1.37 -9.92
C GLN A 158 19.56 -1.42 -9.47
N PHE A 159 20.25 -2.55 -9.66
CA PHE A 159 21.68 -2.66 -9.35
C PHE A 159 22.55 -1.75 -10.23
N LEU A 160 22.20 -1.61 -11.50
CA LEU A 160 22.86 -0.69 -12.44
C LEU A 160 22.53 0.78 -12.09
N ASP A 161 21.27 1.07 -11.77
CA ASP A 161 20.74 2.41 -11.47
C ASP A 161 21.23 2.98 -10.12
N THR A 162 21.32 2.15 -9.09
CA THR A 162 21.87 2.55 -7.78
C THR A 162 23.32 3.04 -7.87
N ARG A 163 24.04 2.70 -8.95
CA ARG A 163 25.39 3.20 -9.23
C ARG A 163 25.42 4.51 -10.02
N THR A 164 24.31 4.93 -10.64
CA THR A 164 24.22 6.18 -11.41
C THR A 164 23.57 7.33 -10.62
N ALA A 165 23.15 7.10 -9.37
CA ALA A 165 22.42 8.03 -8.51
C ALA A 165 21.08 8.55 -9.13
N LYS A 166 20.57 7.87 -10.15
CA LYS A 166 19.37 8.23 -10.93
C LYS A 166 18.28 7.15 -10.89
N GLY A 167 18.18 6.40 -9.80
CA GLY A 167 17.18 5.32 -9.68
C GLY A 167 15.79 5.79 -10.12
N GLY A 168 15.29 5.20 -11.20
CA GLY A 168 13.99 5.54 -11.78
C GLY A 168 12.87 5.28 -10.79
N ILE A 169 12.07 6.31 -10.50
CA ILE A 169 10.94 6.24 -9.56
C ILE A 169 9.95 5.12 -9.96
N GLY A 170 9.80 4.86 -11.25
CA GLY A 170 8.93 3.81 -11.77
C GLY A 170 9.27 2.39 -11.29
N SER A 171 10.55 2.02 -11.20
CA SER A 171 10.96 0.64 -10.86
C SER A 171 10.69 0.28 -9.39
N LEU A 172 10.62 1.28 -8.50
CA LEU A 172 10.25 1.12 -7.09
C LEU A 172 8.81 0.65 -6.91
N PHE A 173 7.89 1.10 -7.75
CA PHE A 173 6.46 0.75 -7.67
C PHE A 173 6.10 -0.47 -8.53
N GLN A 174 6.91 -0.76 -9.56
CA GLN A 174 6.77 -1.98 -10.36
C GLN A 174 7.16 -3.24 -9.58
N THR A 175 8.18 -3.17 -8.71
CA THR A 175 8.58 -4.31 -7.85
C THR A 175 7.54 -4.70 -6.78
N GLU A 176 6.70 -3.75 -6.36
CA GLU A 176 5.59 -3.99 -5.42
C GLU A 176 4.58 -5.02 -5.94
N TRP A 177 4.51 -5.20 -7.28
CA TRP A 177 3.67 -6.19 -7.96
C TRP A 177 4.10 -7.64 -7.67
N LEU A 178 5.39 -7.88 -7.43
CA LEU A 178 5.97 -9.21 -7.23
C LEU A 178 6.14 -9.58 -5.75
N SER A 179 6.33 -8.58 -4.88
CA SER A 179 6.66 -8.78 -3.45
C SER A 179 5.44 -8.93 -2.54
N ARG A 180 4.23 -8.55 -2.97
CA ARG A 180 2.99 -8.66 -2.16
C ARG A 180 2.45 -10.09 -2.01
N ARG A 181 3.30 -11.10 -2.11
CA ARG A 181 2.97 -12.50 -1.80
C ARG A 181 2.73 -12.64 -0.30
N GLY A 182 1.53 -12.25 0.13
CA GLY A 182 1.06 -12.60 1.46
C GLY A 182 1.13 -11.51 2.51
N LYS A 183 0.50 -10.37 2.26
CA LYS A 183 -0.02 -9.60 3.39
C LYS A 183 -0.92 -10.53 4.22
N PHE A 184 -0.53 -10.71 5.48
CA PHE A 184 -1.24 -11.56 6.41
C PHE A 184 -2.53 -10.90 6.85
N VAL A 185 -3.50 -11.73 7.17
CA VAL A 185 -4.79 -11.30 7.70
C VAL A 185 -4.61 -10.90 9.14
N GLY A 186 -4.75 -9.61 9.45
CA GLY A 186 -4.88 -9.12 10.81
C GLY A 186 -6.32 -8.70 11.11
N ALA A 187 -6.71 -8.65 12.39
CA ALA A 187 -7.96 -8.00 12.80
C ALA A 187 -7.99 -6.49 12.45
N PHE A 188 -6.83 -5.92 12.11
CA PHE A 188 -6.62 -4.50 11.86
C PHE A 188 -7.26 -3.97 10.58
N ASP A 189 -7.27 -4.73 9.48
CA ASP A 189 -7.96 -4.34 8.26
C ASP A 189 -9.48 -4.29 8.47
N PHE A 190 -10.02 -5.23 9.24
CA PHE A 190 -11.44 -5.22 9.61
C PHE A 190 -11.78 -4.11 10.58
N ARG A 191 -10.92 -3.82 11.55
CA ARG A 191 -11.08 -2.67 12.44
C ARG A 191 -11.06 -1.35 11.66
N TYR A 192 -10.15 -1.23 10.68
CA TYR A 192 -10.10 -0.11 9.76
C TYR A 192 -11.40 0.02 8.95
N LEU A 193 -11.82 -1.07 8.30
CA LEU A 193 -13.05 -1.08 7.49
C LEU A 193 -14.29 -0.73 8.32
N SER A 194 -14.39 -1.28 9.53
CA SER A 194 -15.51 -1.00 10.43
C SER A 194 -15.58 0.48 10.78
N ARG A 195 -14.44 1.08 11.14
CA ARG A 195 -14.40 2.51 11.44
C ARG A 195 -14.69 3.37 10.20
N LEU A 196 -14.22 2.96 9.02
CA LEU A 196 -14.52 3.63 7.77
C LEU A 196 -16.03 3.63 7.48
N VAL A 197 -16.69 2.48 7.67
CA VAL A 197 -18.14 2.35 7.50
C VAL A 197 -18.89 3.23 8.50
N ASP A 198 -18.49 3.26 9.77
CA ASP A 198 -19.08 4.16 10.77
C ASP A 198 -18.96 5.62 10.33
N ASN A 199 -17.79 6.02 9.85
CA ASN A 199 -17.52 7.36 9.37
C ASN A 199 -18.30 7.74 8.10
N LEU A 200 -18.56 6.77 7.20
CA LEU A 200 -19.41 6.95 6.03
C LEU A 200 -20.89 7.10 6.42
N ARG A 201 -21.38 6.23 7.30
CA ARG A 201 -22.77 6.27 7.82
C ARG A 201 -23.04 7.58 8.57
N ALA A 202 -22.08 8.05 9.37
CA ALA A 202 -22.16 9.36 10.03
C ALA A 202 -22.26 10.54 9.05
N ARG A 203 -21.86 10.35 7.79
CA ARG A 203 -21.96 11.33 6.70
C ARG A 203 -23.17 11.08 5.78
N GLY A 204 -24.11 10.22 6.19
CA GLY A 204 -25.33 9.92 5.46
C GLY A 204 -25.15 9.00 4.24
N ILE A 205 -24.02 8.28 4.16
CA ILE A 205 -23.77 7.32 3.09
C ILE A 205 -24.15 5.93 3.57
N GLU A 206 -25.09 5.30 2.86
CA GLU A 206 -25.45 3.91 3.10
C GLU A 206 -24.41 2.99 2.45
N VAL A 207 -23.76 2.18 3.29
CA VAL A 207 -22.79 1.15 2.90
C VAL A 207 -23.04 -0.12 3.69
N PRO A 208 -22.75 -1.28 3.09
CA PRO A 208 -23.03 -2.56 3.71
C PRO A 208 -22.18 -2.81 4.95
N ASP A 209 -22.69 -3.63 5.85
CA ASP A 209 -21.99 -4.00 7.09
C ASP A 209 -20.68 -4.75 6.79
N PRO A 210 -19.54 -4.36 7.38
CA PRO A 210 -18.26 -5.06 7.20
C PRO A 210 -18.31 -6.55 7.52
N ALA A 211 -19.16 -7.01 8.43
CA ALA A 211 -19.28 -8.44 8.75
C ALA A 211 -19.73 -9.26 7.53
N GLY A 212 -20.47 -8.65 6.59
CA GLY A 212 -20.92 -9.31 5.36
C GLY A 212 -19.76 -9.84 4.52
N VAL A 213 -18.65 -9.09 4.41
CA VAL A 213 -17.49 -9.55 3.61
C VAL A 213 -16.77 -10.74 4.28
N GLN A 214 -16.76 -10.80 5.62
CA GLN A 214 -16.22 -11.94 6.37
C GLN A 214 -17.04 -13.20 6.12
N HIS A 215 -18.37 -13.09 6.20
CA HIS A 215 -19.25 -14.23 5.95
C HIS A 215 -19.19 -14.71 4.49
N ALA A 216 -19.09 -13.79 3.52
CA ALA A 216 -18.87 -14.14 2.12
C ALA A 216 -17.57 -14.96 1.95
N LEU A 217 -16.46 -14.49 2.54
CA LEU A 217 -15.19 -15.20 2.52
C LEU A 217 -15.30 -16.60 3.16
N ILE A 218 -15.90 -16.71 4.35
CA ILE A 218 -16.09 -17.99 5.05
C ILE A 218 -16.90 -18.97 4.20
N ALA A 219 -17.94 -18.50 3.50
CA ALA A 219 -18.74 -19.33 2.59
C ALA A 219 -17.86 -19.96 1.49
N PHE A 220 -17.04 -19.16 0.81
CA PHE A 220 -16.10 -19.63 -0.20
C PHE A 220 -15.07 -20.61 0.39
N LEU A 221 -14.42 -20.27 1.50
CA LEU A 221 -13.41 -21.11 2.13
C LEU A 221 -13.98 -22.48 2.55
N ASN A 222 -15.19 -22.51 3.10
CA ASN A 222 -15.87 -23.76 3.48
C ASN A 222 -16.19 -24.61 2.25
N ARG A 223 -16.64 -23.99 1.16
CA ARG A 223 -16.90 -24.69 -0.09
C ARG A 223 -15.62 -25.30 -0.65
N TRP A 224 -14.55 -24.52 -0.73
CA TRP A 224 -13.27 -24.97 -1.23
C TRP A 224 -12.71 -26.12 -0.41
N ARG A 225 -12.81 -26.06 0.93
CA ARG A 225 -12.38 -27.15 1.81
C ARG A 225 -13.01 -28.49 1.44
N GLN A 226 -14.30 -28.50 1.14
CA GLN A 226 -15.01 -29.71 0.75
C GLN A 226 -14.57 -30.24 -0.63
N VAL A 227 -14.36 -29.34 -1.59
CA VAL A 227 -13.94 -29.70 -2.96
C VAL A 227 -12.49 -30.20 -2.95
N LEU A 228 -11.59 -29.47 -2.30
CA LEU A 228 -10.15 -29.73 -2.24
C LEU A 228 -9.86 -31.03 -1.50
N SER A 229 -10.51 -31.28 -0.35
CA SER A 229 -10.34 -32.54 0.38
C SER A 229 -10.69 -33.75 -0.50
N ARG A 230 -11.85 -33.72 -1.17
CA ARG A 230 -12.26 -34.81 -2.07
C ARG A 230 -11.33 -35.01 -3.26
N TYR A 231 -10.79 -33.91 -3.79
CA TYR A 231 -9.83 -33.97 -4.89
C TYR A 231 -8.50 -34.57 -4.44
N CYS A 232 -7.93 -34.07 -3.33
CA CYS A 232 -6.66 -34.57 -2.78
C CYS A 232 -6.74 -36.05 -2.38
N ASP A 233 -7.87 -36.49 -1.83
CA ASP A 233 -8.11 -37.90 -1.47
C ASP A 233 -8.15 -38.83 -2.69
N ALA A 234 -8.57 -38.30 -3.86
CA ALA A 234 -8.67 -39.06 -5.10
C ALA A 234 -7.36 -39.08 -5.91
N LEU A 235 -6.37 -38.26 -5.56
CA LEU A 235 -5.12 -38.13 -6.31
C LEU A 235 -4.10 -39.22 -5.94
N PRO A 236 -3.41 -39.83 -6.91
CA PRO A 236 -2.27 -40.71 -6.62
C PRO A 236 -1.13 -39.91 -5.99
N GLU A 237 -0.31 -40.55 -5.14
CA GLU A 237 0.86 -39.90 -4.51
C GLU A 237 1.86 -39.32 -5.52
N SER A 238 1.94 -39.91 -6.72
CA SER A 238 2.79 -39.43 -7.81
C SER A 238 2.19 -38.29 -8.65
N ALA A 239 1.02 -37.76 -8.27
CA ALA A 239 0.34 -36.70 -9.01
C ALA A 239 1.21 -35.43 -9.09
N VAL A 240 1.30 -34.84 -10.29
CA VAL A 240 1.94 -33.54 -10.52
C VAL A 240 1.29 -32.49 -9.64
N THR A 241 -0.04 -32.48 -9.56
CA THR A 241 -0.79 -31.54 -8.74
C THR A 241 -0.48 -31.66 -7.24
N LYS A 242 -0.25 -32.87 -6.71
CA LYS A 242 0.24 -33.03 -5.31
C LYS A 242 1.63 -32.42 -5.12
N THR A 243 2.52 -32.60 -6.10
CA THR A 243 3.87 -32.00 -6.08
C THR A 243 3.80 -30.47 -6.10
N VAL A 244 2.98 -29.90 -6.99
CA VAL A 244 2.73 -28.45 -7.06
C VAL A 244 2.12 -27.92 -5.77
N ILE A 245 1.13 -28.59 -5.18
CA ILE A 245 0.55 -28.16 -3.89
C ILE A 245 1.58 -28.26 -2.75
N GLY A 246 2.38 -29.33 -2.70
CA GLY A 246 3.38 -29.56 -1.67
C GLY A 246 4.59 -28.61 -1.72
N THR A 247 4.87 -28.05 -2.90
CA THR A 247 6.03 -27.16 -3.11
C THR A 247 5.67 -25.71 -3.41
N HIS A 248 4.44 -25.46 -3.86
CA HIS A 248 3.98 -24.21 -4.48
C HIS A 248 4.84 -23.73 -5.68
N GLY A 249 5.66 -24.62 -6.26
CA GLY A 249 6.43 -24.37 -7.48
C GLY A 249 5.65 -24.78 -8.72
N LEU A 250 5.81 -24.04 -9.82
CA LEU A 250 5.22 -24.37 -11.13
C LEU A 250 6.24 -24.81 -12.16
N LEU A 251 7.53 -24.50 -11.97
CA LEU A 251 8.57 -24.79 -12.96
C LEU A 251 9.32 -26.04 -12.52
N HIS A 252 9.38 -27.11 -13.32
CA HIS A 252 10.07 -28.36 -12.98
C HIS A 252 11.17 -28.76 -13.98
N GLU A 253 12.18 -29.52 -13.52
CA GLU A 253 13.35 -29.94 -14.33
C GLU A 253 12.93 -30.87 -15.49
N GLU A 254 11.96 -31.74 -15.23
CA GLU A 254 11.20 -32.45 -16.25
C GLU A 254 9.89 -31.68 -16.48
N GLN A 255 9.43 -31.58 -17.73
CA GLN A 255 8.09 -31.05 -18.02
C GLN A 255 7.07 -31.95 -17.32
N LEU A 256 6.57 -31.50 -16.17
CA LEU A 256 5.51 -32.20 -15.47
C LEU A 256 4.20 -31.99 -16.24
N GLU A 257 3.79 -33.03 -16.97
CA GLU A 257 2.50 -33.08 -17.64
C GLU A 257 1.45 -33.68 -16.71
N LEU A 258 0.28 -33.04 -16.65
CA LEU A 258 -0.86 -33.58 -15.91
C LEU A 258 -1.27 -34.91 -16.55
N SER A 259 -1.39 -35.96 -15.73
CA SER A 259 -1.89 -37.24 -16.22
C SER A 259 -3.37 -37.16 -16.64
N GLU A 260 -3.82 -38.06 -17.51
CA GLU A 260 -5.23 -38.10 -17.95
C GLU A 260 -6.20 -38.25 -16.76
N LEU A 261 -5.80 -38.96 -15.70
CA LEU A 261 -6.57 -39.09 -14.47
C LEU A 261 -6.67 -37.75 -13.73
N GLU A 262 -5.56 -37.03 -13.56
CA GLU A 262 -5.54 -35.71 -12.93
C GLU A 262 -6.46 -34.74 -13.66
N ILE A 263 -6.39 -34.70 -14.98
CA ILE A 263 -7.23 -33.81 -15.79
C ILE A 263 -8.71 -34.16 -15.62
N LYS A 264 -9.08 -35.45 -15.65
CA LYS A 264 -10.47 -35.88 -15.40
C LYS A 264 -10.96 -35.48 -14.00
N LEU A 265 -10.11 -35.61 -12.99
CA LEU A 265 -10.45 -35.19 -11.62
C LEU A 265 -10.61 -33.66 -11.52
N LEU A 266 -9.73 -32.89 -12.18
CA LEU A 266 -9.85 -31.44 -12.28
C LEU A 266 -11.13 -31.03 -13.01
N CYS A 267 -11.43 -31.61 -14.17
CA CYS A 267 -12.65 -31.31 -14.92
C CYS A 267 -13.94 -31.50 -14.08
N LYS A 268 -13.91 -32.43 -13.12
CA LYS A 268 -15.00 -32.64 -12.16
C LYS A 268 -14.97 -31.68 -10.98
N ALA A 269 -13.79 -31.33 -10.48
CA ALA A 269 -13.63 -30.52 -9.27
C ALA A 269 -13.78 -29.02 -9.51
N LEU A 270 -13.24 -28.50 -10.62
CA LEU A 270 -13.15 -27.06 -10.88
C LEU A 270 -14.51 -26.34 -10.84
N PRO A 271 -15.57 -26.81 -11.55
CA PRO A 271 -16.89 -26.15 -11.52
C PRO A 271 -17.51 -26.12 -10.12
N ALA A 272 -17.12 -27.05 -9.25
CA ALA A 272 -17.68 -27.15 -7.90
C ALA A 272 -17.14 -26.07 -6.95
N LEU A 273 -16.14 -25.27 -7.33
CA LEU A 273 -15.58 -24.20 -6.49
C LEU A 273 -16.49 -22.96 -6.39
N SER A 274 -17.39 -22.77 -7.36
CA SER A 274 -18.33 -21.65 -7.39
C SER A 274 -19.51 -21.85 -6.43
N LEU A 275 -20.13 -20.75 -6.01
CA LEU A 275 -21.32 -20.72 -5.16
C LEU A 275 -22.42 -19.86 -5.77
N SER A 276 -23.68 -20.28 -5.67
CA SER A 276 -24.80 -19.41 -5.98
C SER A 276 -24.94 -18.29 -4.93
N GLY A 277 -25.55 -17.17 -5.31
CA GLY A 277 -25.85 -16.08 -4.36
C GLY A 277 -26.61 -16.59 -3.13
N ASP A 278 -27.62 -17.44 -3.34
CA ASP A 278 -28.38 -18.07 -2.25
C ASP A 278 -27.50 -18.90 -1.30
N ALA A 279 -26.56 -19.67 -1.84
CA ALA A 279 -25.65 -20.47 -1.03
C ALA A 279 -24.71 -19.61 -0.20
N ILE A 280 -24.26 -18.47 -0.74
CA ILE A 280 -23.43 -17.50 0.01
C ILE A 280 -24.28 -16.83 1.10
N ALA A 281 -25.49 -16.38 0.78
CA ALA A 281 -26.38 -15.72 1.72
C ALA A 281 -26.82 -16.64 2.88
N MET A 282 -27.06 -17.93 2.60
CA MET A 282 -27.43 -18.94 3.61
C MET A 282 -26.27 -19.31 4.54
N ALA A 283 -25.02 -19.03 4.16
CA ALA A 283 -23.86 -19.27 5.02
C ALA A 283 -23.67 -18.19 6.10
N ALA A 284 -24.43 -17.11 6.04
CA ALA A 284 -24.40 -15.99 6.98
C ALA A 284 -25.62 -16.00 7.92
N PRO A 285 -25.56 -15.33 9.09
CA PRO A 285 -26.74 -15.01 9.88
C PRO A 285 -27.80 -14.32 9.03
N ARG A 286 -29.07 -14.58 9.31
CA ARG A 286 -30.21 -14.11 8.49
C ARG A 286 -30.25 -12.59 8.38
N GLU A 287 -29.78 -11.90 9.42
CA GLU A 287 -29.72 -10.44 9.51
C GLU A 287 -28.65 -9.84 8.59
N LEU A 288 -27.64 -10.62 8.20
CA LEU A 288 -26.52 -10.20 7.35
C LEU A 288 -26.65 -10.73 5.91
N SER A 289 -27.67 -11.53 5.59
CA SER A 289 -27.80 -12.14 4.25
C SER A 289 -27.85 -11.09 3.13
N GLU A 290 -28.52 -9.95 3.36
CA GLU A 290 -28.57 -8.85 2.38
C GLU A 290 -27.21 -8.16 2.26
N GLU A 291 -26.56 -7.86 3.39
CA GLU A 291 -25.24 -7.23 3.46
C GLU A 291 -24.17 -8.04 2.71
N VAL A 292 -24.20 -9.36 2.87
CA VAL A 292 -23.33 -10.31 2.18
C VAL A 292 -23.51 -10.21 0.66
N LEU A 293 -24.76 -10.19 0.19
CA LEU A 293 -25.04 -10.10 -1.25
C LEU A 293 -24.63 -8.74 -1.83
N GLN A 294 -24.84 -7.65 -1.09
CA GLN A 294 -24.36 -6.33 -1.50
C GLN A 294 -22.83 -6.27 -1.64
N TRP A 295 -22.10 -6.92 -0.72
CA TRP A 295 -20.65 -7.05 -0.85
C TRP A 295 -20.23 -7.91 -2.05
N VAL A 296 -20.89 -9.06 -2.24
CA VAL A 296 -20.60 -9.94 -3.38
C VAL A 296 -20.82 -9.21 -4.70
N ASP A 297 -21.92 -8.46 -4.83
CA ASP A 297 -22.24 -7.66 -6.00
C ASP A 297 -21.21 -6.54 -6.22
N ALA A 298 -20.90 -5.76 -5.18
CA ALA A 298 -19.95 -4.64 -5.27
C ALA A 298 -18.51 -5.07 -5.63
N LEU A 299 -18.16 -6.32 -5.35
CA LEU A 299 -16.84 -6.91 -5.59
C LEU A 299 -16.81 -7.83 -6.83
N SER A 300 -17.94 -7.94 -7.52
CA SER A 300 -18.07 -8.77 -8.72
C SER A 300 -17.52 -8.06 -9.96
N LEU A 301 -16.84 -8.83 -10.80
CA LEU A 301 -16.23 -8.35 -12.02
C LEU A 301 -17.28 -8.18 -13.12
N ASP A 302 -17.44 -6.93 -13.59
CA ASP A 302 -18.32 -6.60 -14.72
C ASP A 302 -17.70 -7.02 -16.07
N SER A 303 -18.53 -7.59 -16.95
CA SER A 303 -18.13 -8.03 -18.30
C SER A 303 -17.43 -6.96 -19.15
N SER A 304 -17.78 -5.69 -18.96
CA SER A 304 -17.19 -4.56 -19.64
C SER A 304 -15.76 -4.26 -19.18
N ALA A 305 -15.38 -4.65 -17.96
CA ALA A 305 -14.06 -4.37 -17.39
C ALA A 305 -12.91 -5.10 -18.13
N LEU A 306 -13.24 -6.19 -18.81
CA LEU A 306 -12.35 -6.99 -19.65
C LEU A 306 -12.61 -6.79 -21.16
N SER A 307 -13.68 -6.09 -21.53
CA SER A 307 -14.01 -5.83 -22.93
C SER A 307 -13.05 -4.80 -23.55
N GLY A 308 -12.58 -5.09 -24.76
CA GLY A 308 -11.71 -4.22 -25.56
C GLY A 308 -10.52 -4.98 -26.16
N ASP A 309 -10.12 -4.58 -27.36
CA ASP A 309 -8.92 -5.11 -28.05
C ASP A 309 -7.67 -4.55 -27.35
N ARG A 310 -7.40 -5.03 -26.13
CA ARG A 310 -6.22 -4.65 -25.36
C ARG A 310 -5.05 -5.46 -25.86
N LYS A 311 -4.00 -4.78 -26.33
CA LYS A 311 -2.68 -5.40 -26.42
C LYS A 311 -2.29 -5.83 -25.01
N TYR A 312 -1.73 -7.04 -24.89
CA TYR A 312 -1.17 -7.52 -23.66
C TYR A 312 -0.20 -6.47 -23.10
N ASP A 313 -0.37 -6.12 -21.84
CA ASP A 313 0.53 -5.20 -21.13
C ASP A 313 0.90 -5.82 -19.79
N LEU A 314 2.18 -6.13 -19.63
CA LEU A 314 2.79 -6.69 -18.42
C LEU A 314 2.56 -5.78 -17.20
N TYR A 315 2.41 -4.48 -17.42
CA TYR A 315 2.25 -3.48 -16.37
C TYR A 315 0.81 -2.98 -16.22
N ALA A 316 -0.13 -3.55 -16.98
CA ALA A 316 -1.54 -3.25 -16.80
C ALA A 316 -2.03 -3.72 -15.43
N LEU A 317 -2.91 -2.92 -14.81
CA LEU A 317 -3.55 -3.32 -13.56
C LEU A 317 -4.57 -4.41 -13.84
N SER A 318 -4.41 -5.55 -13.16
CA SER A 318 -5.40 -6.62 -13.16
C SER A 318 -6.77 -6.10 -12.71
N PRO A 319 -7.85 -6.41 -13.44
CA PRO A 319 -9.21 -6.06 -13.01
C PRO A 319 -9.62 -6.80 -11.72
N LEU A 320 -8.99 -7.93 -11.40
CA LEU A 320 -9.23 -8.71 -10.18
C LEU A 320 -8.80 -7.97 -8.90
N ARG A 321 -8.03 -6.88 -9.03
CA ARG A 321 -7.69 -6.03 -7.88
C ARG A 321 -8.94 -5.36 -7.30
N ALA A 322 -9.71 -4.69 -8.16
CA ALA A 322 -10.94 -4.02 -7.75
C ALA A 322 -12.10 -5.00 -7.57
N TYR A 323 -12.11 -6.07 -8.36
CA TYR A 323 -13.24 -6.99 -8.43
C TYR A 323 -12.75 -8.44 -8.29
N PRO A 324 -12.43 -8.88 -7.06
CA PRO A 324 -11.87 -10.22 -6.81
C PRO A 324 -12.90 -11.35 -6.90
N ILE A 325 -14.15 -11.07 -7.29
CA ILE A 325 -15.19 -12.07 -7.47
C ILE A 325 -15.55 -12.14 -8.96
N LEU A 326 -15.40 -13.32 -9.56
CA LEU A 326 -15.88 -13.59 -10.91
C LEU A 326 -17.34 -14.02 -10.86
N VAL A 327 -18.14 -13.49 -11.78
CA VAL A 327 -19.47 -14.00 -12.09
C VAL A 327 -19.31 -15.03 -13.21
N GLY A 328 -19.41 -16.30 -12.86
CA GLY A 328 -19.31 -17.44 -13.77
C GLY A 328 -20.66 -18.07 -14.09
N ALA A 329 -20.66 -19.11 -14.94
CA ALA A 329 -21.86 -19.83 -15.34
C ALA A 329 -22.59 -20.52 -14.16
N GLU A 330 -21.83 -20.99 -13.17
CA GLU A 330 -22.32 -21.77 -12.01
C GLU A 330 -22.52 -20.89 -10.75
N GLY A 331 -22.36 -19.57 -10.87
CA GLY A 331 -22.48 -18.62 -9.77
C GLY A 331 -21.24 -17.73 -9.59
N PHE A 332 -20.96 -17.36 -8.35
CA PHE A 332 -19.86 -16.49 -7.98
C PHE A 332 -18.62 -17.29 -7.60
N MET A 333 -17.45 -16.74 -7.90
CA MET A 333 -16.18 -17.33 -7.55
C MET A 333 -15.20 -16.27 -7.04
N LEU A 334 -14.76 -16.40 -5.79
CA LEU A 334 -13.69 -15.58 -5.24
C LEU A 334 -12.32 -16.02 -5.77
N THR A 335 -11.60 -15.13 -6.45
CA THR A 335 -10.29 -15.45 -7.07
C THR A 335 -9.13 -15.17 -6.13
N SER A 336 -9.28 -14.16 -5.27
CA SER A 336 -8.17 -13.57 -4.53
C SER A 336 -8.59 -13.31 -3.08
N PRO A 337 -8.64 -14.34 -2.22
CA PRO A 337 -9.19 -14.22 -0.87
C PRO A 337 -8.46 -13.19 0.00
N HIS A 338 -7.15 -12.99 -0.23
CA HIS A 338 -6.36 -11.98 0.46
C HIS A 338 -6.84 -10.54 0.24
N ARG A 339 -7.55 -10.26 -0.86
CA ARG A 339 -8.13 -8.93 -1.11
C ARG A 339 -9.19 -8.57 -0.06
N LEU A 340 -9.90 -9.58 0.44
CA LEU A 340 -10.94 -9.42 1.46
C LEU A 340 -10.39 -9.41 2.89
N THR A 341 -9.10 -9.67 3.06
CA THR A 341 -8.51 -9.87 4.40
C THR A 341 -7.30 -9.02 4.71
N ALA A 342 -6.61 -8.46 3.71
CA ALA A 342 -5.35 -7.75 3.91
C ALA A 342 -5.15 -6.51 3.01
N ASP A 343 -6.11 -6.20 2.13
CA ASP A 343 -6.07 -5.03 1.23
C ASP A 343 -7.41 -4.26 1.24
N LEU A 344 -8.18 -4.32 2.33
CA LEU A 344 -9.52 -3.73 2.41
C LEU A 344 -9.52 -2.21 2.18
N SER A 345 -8.47 -1.48 2.58
CA SER A 345 -8.36 -0.04 2.34
C SER A 345 -8.23 0.30 0.85
N THR A 346 -7.51 -0.51 0.09
CA THR A 346 -7.32 -0.32 -1.35
C THR A 346 -8.57 -0.80 -2.10
N LEU A 347 -9.16 -1.92 -1.68
CA LEU A 347 -10.37 -2.46 -2.27
C LEU A 347 -11.55 -1.49 -2.14
N THR A 348 -11.76 -0.94 -0.93
CA THR A 348 -12.82 0.06 -0.72
C THR A 348 -12.55 1.37 -1.43
N ASP A 349 -11.29 1.78 -1.65
CA ASP A 349 -10.99 2.96 -2.46
C ASP A 349 -11.46 2.78 -3.91
N GLU A 350 -11.20 1.61 -4.48
CA GLU A 350 -11.57 1.30 -5.86
C GLU A 350 -13.09 1.22 -6.05
N VAL A 351 -13.80 0.62 -5.09
CA VAL A 351 -15.24 0.39 -5.15
C VAL A 351 -16.04 1.61 -4.70
N TRP A 352 -15.69 2.18 -3.54
CA TRP A 352 -16.43 3.28 -2.91
C TRP A 352 -15.87 4.66 -3.22
N GLY A 353 -14.55 4.80 -3.38
CA GLY A 353 -13.94 6.07 -3.75
C GLY A 353 -14.45 6.60 -5.09
N ARG A 354 -14.68 5.72 -6.07
CA ARG A 354 -15.31 6.07 -7.35
C ARG A 354 -16.78 6.47 -7.20
N ARG A 355 -17.51 5.77 -6.33
CA ARG A 355 -18.96 5.94 -6.16
C ARG A 355 -19.32 7.18 -5.35
N TYR A 356 -18.62 7.43 -4.26
CA TYR A 356 -18.97 8.46 -3.29
C TYR A 356 -18.07 9.69 -3.34
N GLY A 357 -16.87 9.62 -3.93
CA GLY A 357 -16.00 10.78 -4.13
C GLY A 357 -15.52 11.43 -2.82
N GLU A 358 -15.64 12.75 -2.71
CA GLU A 358 -15.08 13.55 -1.62
C GLU A 358 -15.53 13.11 -0.20
N PRO A 359 -16.83 12.83 0.05
CA PRO A 359 -17.28 12.27 1.31
C PRO A 359 -16.55 10.99 1.75
N TYR A 360 -16.20 10.11 0.81
CA TYR A 360 -15.41 8.91 1.10
C TYR A 360 -13.99 9.28 1.53
N PHE A 361 -13.32 10.17 0.81
CA PHE A 361 -11.96 10.59 1.17
C PHE A 361 -11.91 11.34 2.50
N ALA A 362 -12.96 12.10 2.84
CA ALA A 362 -13.12 12.73 4.14
C ALA A 362 -13.32 11.71 5.27
N ALA A 363 -14.17 10.70 5.06
CA ALA A 363 -14.38 9.59 6.02
C ALA A 363 -13.10 8.76 6.22
N ARG A 364 -12.38 8.52 5.13
CA ARG A 364 -11.08 7.82 5.10
C ARG A 364 -10.02 8.57 5.89
N GLY A 365 -9.88 9.88 5.69
CA GLY A 365 -8.97 10.73 6.47
C GLY A 365 -9.26 10.66 7.97
N ALA A 366 -10.52 10.89 8.36
CA ALA A 366 -10.95 10.78 9.76
C ALA A 366 -10.68 9.40 10.36
N THR A 367 -10.87 8.34 9.60
CA THR A 367 -10.61 6.95 10.05
C THR A 367 -9.14 6.74 10.41
N VAL A 368 -8.21 7.24 9.59
CA VAL A 368 -6.77 7.16 9.89
C VAL A 368 -6.43 7.93 11.16
N GLU A 369 -6.92 9.16 11.28
CA GLU A 369 -6.66 10.02 12.44
C GLU A 369 -7.18 9.39 13.74
N GLU A 370 -8.42 8.91 13.74
CA GLU A 370 -9.05 8.29 14.90
C GLU A 370 -8.36 7.00 15.33
N LEU A 371 -8.07 6.10 14.38
CA LEU A 371 -7.42 4.82 14.70
C LEU A 371 -5.98 5.01 15.14
N ALA A 372 -5.24 5.94 14.51
CA ALA A 372 -3.91 6.30 14.98
C ALA A 372 -3.97 6.82 16.42
N LEU A 373 -4.92 7.72 16.72
CA LEU A 373 -5.10 8.26 18.05
C LEU A 373 -5.44 7.18 19.10
N GLU A 374 -6.37 6.28 18.78
CA GLU A 374 -6.73 5.14 19.64
C GLU A 374 -5.52 4.26 19.92
N THR A 375 -4.75 3.93 18.89
CA THR A 375 -3.54 3.09 18.98
C THR A 375 -2.51 3.73 19.90
N VAL A 376 -2.30 5.04 19.76
CA VAL A 376 -1.34 5.79 20.58
C VAL A 376 -1.79 5.84 22.04
N ARG A 377 -3.09 6.10 22.29
CA ARG A 377 -3.63 6.08 23.67
C ARG A 377 -3.45 4.73 24.34
N ALA A 378 -3.62 3.65 23.59
CA ALA A 378 -3.44 2.29 24.10
C ALA A 378 -1.98 1.96 24.42
N LEU A 379 -1.03 2.42 23.61
CA LEU A 379 0.41 2.21 23.85
C LEU A 379 0.94 3.05 25.01
N ALA A 380 0.31 4.20 25.26
CA ALA A 380 0.76 5.20 26.20
C ALA A 380 -0.18 5.44 27.41
N PRO A 381 -0.71 4.42 28.13
CA PRO A 381 -1.69 4.63 29.20
C PRO A 381 -1.16 5.50 30.34
N ASN A 382 0.15 5.43 30.57
CA ASN A 382 0.87 6.19 31.60
C ASN A 382 1.55 7.45 31.05
N ALA A 383 1.41 7.74 29.76
CA ALA A 383 1.99 8.94 29.16
C ALA A 383 0.97 10.07 29.17
N SER A 384 1.47 11.28 29.41
CA SER A 384 0.70 12.51 29.22
C SER A 384 0.54 12.77 27.71
N GLY A 385 -0.68 12.93 27.21
CA GLY A 385 -0.93 13.10 25.77
C GLY A 385 -2.05 14.07 25.45
N PHE A 386 -2.11 14.49 24.19
CA PHE A 386 -3.10 15.44 23.69
C PHE A 386 -3.52 15.07 22.26
N ALA A 387 -4.80 15.24 21.95
CA ALA A 387 -5.37 14.97 20.64
C ALA A 387 -5.98 16.25 20.07
N GLN A 388 -5.93 16.39 18.74
CA GLN A 388 -6.53 17.50 17.98
C GLN A 388 -6.14 18.86 18.57
N GLY A 389 -4.83 19.09 18.68
CA GLY A 389 -4.28 20.27 19.32
C GLY A 389 -4.00 21.39 18.34
N VAL A 390 -4.51 22.57 18.61
CA VAL A 390 -4.14 23.82 17.93
C VAL A 390 -3.10 24.56 18.77
N TYR A 391 -2.12 25.17 18.11
CA TYR A 391 -1.05 25.90 18.77
C TYR A 391 -0.66 27.14 18.00
N SER A 392 -0.07 28.11 18.72
CA SER A 392 0.48 29.32 18.13
C SER A 392 1.81 29.71 18.76
N SER A 393 2.69 30.36 17.98
CA SER A 393 3.86 31.04 18.57
C SER A 393 3.42 32.16 19.50
N ARG A 394 4.32 32.59 20.39
CA ARG A 394 4.10 33.78 21.24
C ARG A 394 3.84 35.05 20.43
N SER A 395 4.46 35.17 19.26
CA SER A 395 4.21 36.29 18.32
C SER A 395 2.84 36.20 17.64
N GLY A 396 2.21 35.02 17.63
CA GLY A 396 0.98 34.73 16.90
C GLY A 396 1.16 34.52 15.39
N GLU A 397 2.39 34.69 14.87
CA GLU A 397 2.74 34.56 13.45
C GLU A 397 2.67 33.11 12.97
N ILE A 398 3.08 32.16 13.82
CA ILE A 398 2.99 30.73 13.52
C ILE A 398 1.70 30.25 14.16
N ARG A 399 0.83 29.64 13.36
CA ARG A 399 -0.34 28.89 13.82
C ARG A 399 -0.36 27.52 13.17
N GLY A 400 -0.69 26.51 13.95
CA GLY A 400 -0.75 25.15 13.47
C GLY A 400 -1.70 24.28 14.26
N GLU A 401 -1.95 23.12 13.69
CA GLU A 401 -2.67 22.02 14.30
C GLU A 401 -1.77 20.78 14.31
N VAL A 402 -2.11 19.84 15.19
CA VAL A 402 -1.48 18.53 15.32
C VAL A 402 -2.54 17.51 15.72
N ASP A 403 -2.53 16.36 15.07
CA ASP A 403 -3.55 15.32 15.32
C ASP A 403 -3.37 14.67 16.68
N ALA A 404 -2.15 14.29 17.03
CA ALA A 404 -1.86 13.79 18.37
C ALA A 404 -0.41 14.01 18.80
N VAL A 405 -0.23 14.17 20.11
CA VAL A 405 1.07 14.21 20.77
C VAL A 405 1.04 13.31 22.00
N ALA A 406 2.05 12.46 22.14
CA ALA A 406 2.29 11.66 23.33
C ALA A 406 3.63 12.04 23.97
N VAL A 407 3.62 12.35 25.26
CA VAL A 407 4.82 12.64 26.05
C VAL A 407 5.00 11.56 27.10
N TRP A 408 6.00 10.73 26.91
CA TRP A 408 6.40 9.69 27.85
C TRP A 408 7.78 10.04 28.42
N ARG A 409 7.80 10.42 29.70
CA ARG A 409 9.01 10.94 30.39
C ARG A 409 9.59 12.14 29.62
N ASP A 410 10.78 11.99 29.04
CA ASP A 410 11.51 13.02 28.31
C ASP A 410 11.43 12.85 26.78
N VAL A 411 10.57 11.94 26.30
CA VAL A 411 10.35 11.65 24.89
C VAL A 411 8.98 12.16 24.47
N CYS A 412 8.96 12.95 23.40
CA CYS A 412 7.75 13.40 22.71
C CYS A 412 7.57 12.58 21.44
N ILE A 413 6.34 12.18 21.11
CA ILE A 413 6.02 11.56 19.83
C ILE A 413 4.88 12.36 19.23
N VAL A 414 5.07 12.83 18.01
CA VAL A 414 4.12 13.66 17.29
C VAL A 414 3.56 12.84 16.13
N PHE A 415 2.25 12.69 16.11
CA PHE A 415 1.52 11.93 15.11
C PHE A 415 0.77 12.87 14.19
N GLU A 416 0.82 12.58 12.89
CA GLU A 416 0.10 13.31 11.85
C GLU A 416 -0.50 12.34 10.83
N GLY A 417 -1.79 12.08 10.96
CA GLY A 417 -2.55 11.14 10.16
C GLY A 417 -2.85 11.68 8.77
N LYS A 418 -2.72 10.83 7.75
CA LYS A 418 -2.96 11.21 6.36
C LYS A 418 -3.76 10.13 5.64
N GLY A 419 -4.98 10.50 5.22
CA GLY A 419 -5.83 9.65 4.37
C GLY A 419 -5.34 9.50 2.92
N GLY A 420 -4.20 10.11 2.58
CA GLY A 420 -3.61 10.09 1.24
C GLY A 420 -3.28 8.67 0.75
N PHE A 421 -3.26 8.51 -0.56
CA PHE A 421 -3.11 7.24 -1.25
C PHE A 421 -2.17 7.40 -2.45
N LEU A 422 -1.70 6.27 -2.98
CA LEU A 422 -1.06 6.24 -4.29
C LEU A 422 -2.14 6.13 -5.37
N SER A 423 -2.21 7.13 -6.24
CA SER A 423 -3.08 7.16 -7.40
C SER A 423 -2.83 5.97 -8.34
N LEU A 424 -3.82 5.63 -9.17
CA LEU A 424 -3.65 4.59 -10.18
C LEU A 424 -2.48 4.90 -11.13
N ALA A 425 -2.26 6.17 -11.46
CA ALA A 425 -1.11 6.61 -12.25
C ALA A 425 0.23 6.34 -11.52
N ALA A 426 0.31 6.64 -10.23
CA ALA A 426 1.49 6.32 -9.42
C ALA A 426 1.74 4.81 -9.36
N ARG A 427 0.69 4.00 -9.18
CA ARG A 427 0.76 2.53 -9.17
C ARG A 427 1.15 1.93 -10.53
N ARG A 428 0.91 2.64 -11.63
CA ARG A 428 1.38 2.28 -12.99
C ARG A 428 2.84 2.69 -13.26
N GLY A 429 3.53 3.26 -12.26
CA GLY A 429 4.93 3.67 -12.38
C GLY A 429 5.14 5.08 -12.90
N SER A 430 4.11 5.93 -12.96
CA SER A 430 4.29 7.35 -13.30
C SER A 430 5.08 8.06 -12.20
N THR A 431 6.33 8.40 -12.54
CA THR A 431 7.25 9.13 -11.66
C THR A 431 6.64 10.42 -11.10
N GLU A 432 5.98 11.22 -11.95
CA GLU A 432 5.40 12.50 -11.54
C GLU A 432 4.22 12.31 -10.59
N ALA A 433 3.34 11.35 -10.89
CA ALA A 433 2.19 11.04 -10.04
C ALA A 433 2.64 10.52 -8.67
N VAL A 434 3.64 9.62 -8.65
CA VAL A 434 4.26 9.15 -7.41
C VAL A 434 4.74 10.32 -6.58
N LEU A 435 5.58 11.21 -7.14
CA LEU A 435 6.13 12.33 -6.39
C LEU A 435 5.01 13.24 -5.86
N ALA A 436 4.00 13.54 -6.68
CA ALA A 436 2.85 14.33 -6.26
C ALA A 436 2.11 13.70 -5.06
N ASP A 437 1.85 12.39 -5.10
CA ASP A 437 1.17 11.66 -4.03
C ASP A 437 2.00 11.61 -2.74
N LEU A 438 3.31 11.42 -2.85
CA LEU A 438 4.23 11.48 -1.71
C LEU A 438 4.30 12.89 -1.10
N PHE A 439 4.29 13.95 -1.92
CA PHE A 439 4.25 15.33 -1.42
C PHE A 439 2.95 15.63 -0.65
N ASN A 440 1.82 15.19 -1.18
CA ASN A 440 0.50 15.44 -0.59
C ASN A 440 0.29 14.64 0.71
N THR A 441 0.91 13.47 0.82
CA THR A 441 0.74 12.58 1.97
C THR A 441 1.89 12.74 2.96
N ILE A 442 3.10 12.34 2.57
CA ILE A 442 4.25 12.23 3.47
C ILE A 442 4.81 13.60 3.82
N SER A 443 5.08 14.46 2.83
CA SER A 443 5.70 15.76 3.09
C SER A 443 4.79 16.67 3.90
N HIS A 444 3.48 16.65 3.64
CA HIS A 444 2.52 17.46 4.38
C HIS A 444 2.41 17.03 5.84
N GLY A 445 2.24 15.73 6.10
CA GLY A 445 2.21 15.20 7.48
C GLY A 445 3.50 15.47 8.24
N TYR A 446 4.66 15.24 7.59
CA TYR A 446 5.94 15.59 8.18
C TYR A 446 6.05 17.08 8.48
N TYR A 447 5.67 17.95 7.55
CA TYR A 447 5.74 19.41 7.71
C TYR A 447 4.91 19.88 8.92
N GLN A 448 3.69 19.38 9.08
CA GLN A 448 2.80 19.71 10.21
C GLN A 448 3.45 19.31 11.54
N ALA A 449 3.87 18.06 11.68
CA ALA A 449 4.50 17.55 12.89
C ALA A 449 5.83 18.25 13.21
N ALA A 450 6.69 18.41 12.20
CA ALA A 450 8.01 19.03 12.35
C ALA A 450 7.92 20.52 12.71
N ARG A 451 6.89 21.23 12.24
CA ARG A 451 6.65 22.64 12.60
C ARG A 451 6.39 22.80 14.09
N LEU A 452 5.65 21.89 14.73
CA LEU A 452 5.45 21.89 16.18
C LEU A 452 6.78 21.68 16.92
N ILE A 453 7.57 20.68 16.51
CA ILE A 453 8.87 20.37 17.15
C ILE A 453 9.86 21.54 17.00
N ARG A 454 9.86 22.21 15.85
CA ARG A 454 10.64 23.44 15.64
C ARG A 454 10.21 24.56 16.59
N LEU A 455 8.90 24.74 16.78
CA LEU A 455 8.38 25.75 17.71
C LEU A 455 8.77 25.43 19.17
N ILE A 456 8.66 24.17 19.58
CA ILE A 456 9.14 23.70 20.90
C ILE A 456 10.64 23.94 21.05
N SER A 457 11.42 23.80 19.98
CA SER A 457 12.86 24.07 20.02
C SER A 457 13.18 25.56 20.16
N ALA A 458 12.34 26.44 19.59
CA ALA A 458 12.54 27.88 19.60
C ALA A 458 12.01 28.54 20.89
N GLU A 459 10.90 28.03 21.43
CA GLU A 459 10.23 28.59 22.59
C GLU A 459 10.42 27.75 23.86
N LYS A 460 10.29 28.37 25.03
CA LYS A 460 10.44 27.64 26.31
C LYS A 460 9.28 26.66 26.55
N GLU A 461 8.10 27.03 26.09
CA GLU A 461 6.85 26.33 26.32
C GLU A 461 5.92 26.63 25.15
N VAL A 462 5.28 25.57 24.63
CA VAL A 462 4.23 25.64 23.61
C VAL A 462 2.97 25.02 24.20
N VAL A 463 1.85 25.73 24.13
CA VAL A 463 0.57 25.24 24.66
C VAL A 463 -0.30 24.77 23.50
N LEU A 464 -0.69 23.50 23.54
CA LEU A 464 -1.73 22.96 22.68
C LEU A 464 -3.10 23.26 23.31
N GLN A 465 -4.04 23.68 22.48
CA GLN A 465 -5.43 23.96 22.83
C GLN A 465 -6.33 23.01 22.05
N GLY A 466 -7.24 22.35 22.74
CA GLY A 466 -8.15 21.36 22.14
C GLY A 466 -9.60 21.78 22.28
N GLY A 467 -10.50 20.87 21.93
CA GLY A 467 -11.93 21.04 22.17
C GLY A 467 -12.26 21.29 23.65
N HIS A 468 -13.34 22.03 23.90
CA HIS A 468 -13.89 22.29 25.24
C HIS A 468 -12.92 22.93 26.25
N GLY A 469 -11.91 23.69 25.79
CA GLY A 469 -10.98 24.43 26.65
C GLY A 469 -9.88 23.57 27.29
N SER A 470 -9.73 22.32 26.84
CA SER A 470 -8.60 21.47 27.24
C SER A 470 -7.28 22.06 26.74
N THR A 471 -6.22 21.98 27.56
CA THR A 471 -4.90 22.48 27.20
C THR A 471 -3.80 21.50 27.59
N PHE A 472 -2.68 21.55 26.86
CA PHE A 472 -1.52 20.72 27.12
C PHE A 472 -0.22 21.47 26.85
N ALA A 473 0.58 21.66 27.89
CA ALA A 473 1.83 22.41 27.81
C ALA A 473 3.02 21.49 27.50
N LEU A 474 3.71 21.78 26.40
CA LEU A 474 4.95 21.15 25.99
C LEU A 474 6.13 22.02 26.42
N ASN A 475 6.85 21.58 27.44
CA ASN A 475 8.00 22.30 27.97
C ASN A 475 9.31 21.81 27.34
N ARG A 476 10.07 22.72 26.74
CA ARG A 476 11.33 22.37 26.07
C ARG A 476 12.38 21.76 27.00
N LYS A 477 12.41 22.14 28.29
CA LYS A 477 13.41 21.64 29.25
C LYS A 477 13.13 20.22 29.74
N SER A 478 11.87 19.77 29.69
CA SER A 478 11.50 18.41 30.08
C SER A 478 11.70 17.41 28.94
N LEU A 479 11.96 17.87 27.73
CA LEU A 479 12.07 17.03 26.55
C LEU A 479 13.52 16.89 26.11
N ARG A 480 13.96 15.63 26.01
CA ARG A 480 15.25 15.21 25.46
C ARG A 480 15.15 14.97 23.96
N ARG A 481 14.05 14.34 23.51
CA ARG A 481 13.89 13.90 22.13
C ARG A 481 12.44 13.95 21.66
N ALA A 482 12.24 14.18 20.36
CA ALA A 482 10.97 14.00 19.69
C ALA A 482 11.09 13.03 18.51
N TYR A 483 10.02 12.28 18.22
CA TYR A 483 9.86 11.48 17.01
C TYR A 483 8.63 11.94 16.24
N VAL A 484 8.70 11.83 14.91
CA VAL A 484 7.57 12.10 14.01
C VAL A 484 7.06 10.78 13.46
N VAL A 485 5.76 10.53 13.62
CA VAL A 485 5.05 9.40 13.02
C VAL A 485 3.98 9.96 12.09
N VAL A 486 3.94 9.47 10.86
CA VAL A 486 2.97 9.83 9.83
C VAL A 486 2.16 8.58 9.47
N PRO A 487 1.06 8.30 10.19
CA PRO A 487 0.15 7.21 9.86
C PRO A 487 -0.57 7.48 8.54
N THR A 488 -0.68 6.48 7.68
CA THR A 488 -1.35 6.57 6.38
C THR A 488 -2.51 5.56 6.24
N ALA A 489 -3.45 5.84 5.35
CA ALA A 489 -4.53 4.88 5.05
C ALA A 489 -4.03 3.64 4.30
N ASP A 490 -3.09 3.85 3.37
CA ASP A 490 -2.49 2.79 2.58
C ASP A 490 -1.03 2.55 2.96
N HIS A 491 -0.56 1.34 2.69
CA HIS A 491 0.85 1.04 2.71
C HIS A 491 1.53 1.52 1.41
N PHE A 492 2.65 2.24 1.58
CA PHE A 492 3.49 2.78 0.50
C PHE A 492 4.69 1.86 0.13
N GLY A 493 4.72 0.63 0.63
CA GLY A 493 5.79 -0.33 0.37
C GLY A 493 7.18 0.19 0.75
N ASP A 494 8.16 -0.15 -0.09
CA ASP A 494 9.58 0.10 0.14
C ASP A 494 9.98 1.55 0.30
N ILE A 495 9.18 2.48 -0.24
CA ILE A 495 9.57 3.89 -0.28
C ILE A 495 9.62 4.53 1.12
N THR A 496 8.91 3.93 2.08
CA THR A 496 8.80 4.41 3.47
C THR A 496 10.11 4.31 4.24
N THR A 497 11.02 3.42 3.81
CA THR A 497 12.31 3.17 4.45
C THR A 497 13.49 3.72 3.63
N ARG A 498 13.29 4.06 2.35
CA ARG A 498 14.33 4.62 1.46
C ARG A 498 14.54 6.13 1.68
N LEU A 499 15.14 6.50 2.81
CA LEU A 499 15.31 7.91 3.18
C LEU A 499 16.14 8.74 2.18
N GLU A 500 17.23 8.19 1.61
CA GLU A 500 18.04 8.90 0.61
C GLU A 500 17.23 9.27 -0.64
N PHE A 501 16.32 8.39 -1.04
CA PHE A 501 15.38 8.65 -2.13
C PHE A 501 14.45 9.81 -1.79
N LEU A 502 13.84 9.80 -0.60
CA LEU A 502 12.93 10.84 -0.15
C LEU A 502 13.65 12.20 0.00
N TRP A 503 14.91 12.20 0.43
CA TRP A 503 15.73 13.41 0.55
C TRP A 503 16.12 13.96 -0.82
N SER A 504 16.66 13.11 -1.71
CA SER A 504 17.14 13.52 -3.04
C SER A 504 16.02 14.09 -3.90
N ASN A 505 14.79 13.60 -3.73
CA ASN A 505 13.60 14.08 -4.42
C ASN A 505 12.85 15.19 -3.66
N LYS A 506 13.41 15.71 -2.56
CA LYS A 506 12.82 16.76 -1.71
C LYS A 506 11.46 16.40 -1.08
N VAL A 507 11.04 15.14 -1.13
CA VAL A 507 9.84 14.67 -0.41
C VAL A 507 10.02 14.89 1.09
N LEU A 508 11.24 14.68 1.60
CA LEU A 508 11.60 15.00 2.97
C LEU A 508 12.87 15.87 2.99
N PRO A 509 13.08 16.70 4.03
CA PRO A 509 14.37 17.39 4.17
C PRO A 509 15.48 16.41 4.52
N GLU A 510 16.69 16.68 4.05
CA GLU A 510 17.87 15.86 4.29
C GLU A 510 18.11 15.60 5.79
N GLY A 511 18.42 14.35 6.12
CA GLY A 511 18.69 13.89 7.48
C GLY A 511 17.46 13.67 8.36
N SER A 512 16.25 13.90 7.84
CA SER A 512 15.00 13.54 8.53
C SER A 512 14.66 12.06 8.39
N ALA A 513 14.12 11.46 9.44
CA ALA A 513 13.80 10.03 9.49
C ALA A 513 12.45 9.75 10.17
N PRO A 514 11.33 10.33 9.69
CA PRO A 514 10.01 10.03 10.25
C PRO A 514 9.65 8.55 10.10
N VAL A 515 8.75 8.06 10.96
CA VAL A 515 8.08 6.78 10.76
C VAL A 515 6.91 7.02 9.81
N ILE A 516 6.94 6.41 8.63
CA ILE A 516 5.86 6.49 7.64
C ILE A 516 5.26 5.09 7.57
N ILE A 517 4.02 4.93 7.98
CA ILE A 517 3.44 3.61 8.26
C ILE A 517 1.94 3.62 8.01
N SER A 518 1.38 2.52 7.50
CA SER A 518 -0.08 2.39 7.43
C SER A 518 -0.67 2.33 8.85
N VAL A 519 -1.92 2.77 9.04
CA VAL A 519 -2.55 2.71 10.37
C VAL A 519 -2.75 1.27 10.85
N GLN A 520 -2.92 0.32 9.91
CA GLN A 520 -2.97 -1.11 10.19
C GLN A 520 -1.63 -1.63 10.72
N ASP A 521 -0.53 -1.27 10.06
CA ASP A 521 0.81 -1.68 10.49
C ASP A 521 1.23 -0.96 11.77
N LEU A 522 0.73 0.25 12.03
CA LEU A 522 0.92 0.92 13.31
C LEU A 522 0.25 0.16 14.46
N MET A 523 -0.97 -0.32 14.26
CA MET A 523 -1.65 -1.17 15.24
C MET A 523 -0.87 -2.47 15.49
N LEU A 524 -0.40 -3.13 14.42
CA LEU A 524 0.44 -4.33 14.50
C LEU A 524 1.73 -4.06 15.28
N LEU A 525 2.43 -2.97 14.94
CA LEU A 525 3.69 -2.59 15.56
C LEU A 525 3.51 -2.30 17.05
N CYS A 526 2.46 -1.57 17.42
CA CYS A 526 2.14 -1.30 18.82
C CYS A 526 1.75 -2.56 19.59
N GLU A 527 1.01 -3.49 18.97
CA GLU A 527 0.66 -4.78 19.58
C GLU A 527 1.90 -5.65 19.83
N VAL A 528 2.80 -5.75 18.85
CA VAL A 528 4.02 -6.55 18.96
C VAL A 528 4.94 -6.00 20.04
N LEU A 529 5.11 -4.67 20.11
CA LEU A 529 6.03 -4.04 21.06
C LEU A 529 5.45 -3.96 22.48
N GLY A 530 4.12 -3.92 22.61
CA GLY A 530 3.38 -4.07 23.86
C GLY A 530 3.47 -2.89 24.85
N ASP A 531 4.56 -2.11 24.87
CA ASP A 531 4.70 -0.95 25.73
C ASP A 531 5.65 0.15 25.22
N MET A 532 5.61 1.32 25.85
CA MET A 532 6.42 2.50 25.48
C MET A 532 7.94 2.29 25.54
N LYS A 533 8.46 1.42 26.42
CA LYS A 533 9.91 1.18 26.53
C LYS A 533 10.42 0.48 25.28
N GLU A 534 9.72 -0.58 24.86
CA GLU A 534 10.05 -1.33 23.64
C GLU A 534 9.75 -0.49 22.39
N PHE A 535 8.67 0.31 22.39
CA PHE A 535 8.37 1.22 21.29
C PHE A 535 9.48 2.24 21.04
N VAL A 536 9.94 2.95 22.08
CA VAL A 536 11.03 3.93 21.92
C VAL A 536 12.36 3.23 21.61
N ALA A 537 12.61 2.03 22.17
CA ALA A 537 13.79 1.24 21.82
C ALA A 537 13.78 0.80 20.34
N TYR A 538 12.62 0.44 19.80
CA TYR A 538 12.44 0.18 18.38
C TYR A 538 12.70 1.42 17.53
N LEU A 539 12.16 2.58 17.89
CA LEU A 539 12.41 3.84 17.15
C LEU A 539 13.90 4.19 17.12
N ASP A 540 14.60 4.01 18.23
CA ASP A 540 16.05 4.20 18.32
C ASP A 540 16.83 3.24 17.41
N PHE A 541 16.44 1.96 17.40
CA PHE A 541 17.03 0.94 16.53
C PHE A 541 16.77 1.23 15.04
N ARG A 542 15.53 1.55 14.69
CA ARG A 542 15.08 1.90 13.35
C ARG A 542 15.87 3.08 12.78
N GLU A 543 15.97 4.17 13.52
CA GLU A 543 16.70 5.35 13.06
C GLU A 543 18.19 5.08 12.85
N GLU A 544 18.82 4.27 13.70
CA GLU A 544 20.23 3.91 13.52
C GLU A 544 20.41 3.14 12.20
N ILE A 545 19.52 2.20 11.91
CA ILE A 545 19.53 1.42 10.66
C ILE A 545 19.37 2.31 9.45
N LEU A 546 18.29 3.10 9.39
CA LEU A 546 17.95 3.88 8.19
C LEU A 546 18.96 5.00 7.88
N ARG A 547 19.79 5.38 8.85
CA ARG A 547 20.88 6.34 8.65
C ARG A 547 22.15 5.72 8.09
N ASN A 548 22.26 4.40 8.09
CA ASN A 548 23.33 3.70 7.40
C ASN A 548 22.84 3.37 6.00
N SER A 549 23.15 4.22 5.02
CA SER A 549 22.63 4.10 3.64
C SER A 549 23.05 2.85 2.87
N TRP A 550 24.05 2.14 3.38
CA TRP A 550 24.46 0.83 2.88
C TRP A 550 23.60 -0.32 3.43
N ILE A 551 22.64 -0.03 4.31
CA ILE A 551 21.60 -0.94 4.79
C ILE A 551 20.29 -0.57 4.13
N SER A 552 19.64 -1.53 3.48
CA SER A 552 18.29 -1.38 2.96
C SER A 552 17.37 -2.42 3.59
N PHE A 553 16.18 -1.98 3.94
CA PHE A 553 15.03 -2.82 4.31
C PHE A 553 13.93 -2.58 3.28
N HIS A 554 13.03 -3.56 3.11
CA HIS A 554 11.84 -3.34 2.28
C HIS A 554 10.92 -2.36 3.00
N ASP A 555 10.19 -2.78 4.02
CA ASP A 555 9.25 -1.93 4.74
C ASP A 555 9.53 -1.88 6.25
N GLU A 556 8.62 -1.21 6.97
CA GLU A 556 8.67 -1.08 8.41
C GLU A 556 8.48 -2.43 9.14
N ARG A 557 7.72 -3.37 8.55
CA ARG A 557 7.46 -4.70 9.12
C ARG A 557 8.71 -5.57 9.05
N GLU A 558 9.50 -5.44 8.00
CA GLU A 558 10.80 -6.10 7.88
C GLU A 558 11.80 -5.59 8.94
N ILE A 559 11.81 -4.27 9.21
CA ILE A 559 12.60 -3.69 10.31
C ILE A 559 12.11 -4.21 11.67
N LEU A 560 10.79 -4.30 11.86
CA LEU A 560 10.20 -4.87 13.08
C LEU A 560 10.57 -6.34 13.25
N GLY A 561 10.54 -7.14 12.18
CA GLY A 561 10.98 -8.52 12.16
C GLY A 561 12.46 -8.66 12.55
N ALA A 562 13.32 -7.79 12.03
CA ALA A 562 14.72 -7.74 12.42
C ALA A 562 14.89 -7.38 13.90
N TYR A 563 14.08 -6.45 14.40
CA TYR A 563 14.10 -6.01 15.79
C TYR A 563 13.69 -7.14 16.74
N VAL A 564 12.53 -7.76 16.54
CA VAL A 564 12.07 -8.86 17.42
C VAL A 564 12.91 -10.12 17.23
N GLY A 565 13.51 -10.32 16.06
CA GLY A 565 14.46 -11.39 15.79
C GLY A 565 15.83 -11.20 16.44
N GLY A 566 16.04 -10.14 17.23
CA GLY A 566 17.30 -9.88 17.94
C GLY A 566 18.47 -9.52 17.02
N ARG A 567 18.20 -9.08 15.78
CA ARG A 567 19.28 -8.79 14.82
C ARG A 567 19.99 -7.48 15.12
N ASP A 568 21.29 -7.45 14.79
CA ASP A 568 22.13 -6.26 14.76
C ASP A 568 22.72 -6.07 13.36
N ALA A 569 21.86 -5.54 12.49
CA ALA A 569 22.15 -5.21 11.10
C ALA A 569 23.42 -4.37 10.93
N VAL A 570 23.62 -3.40 11.83
CA VAL A 570 24.69 -2.41 11.71
C VAL A 570 26.06 -3.03 12.03
N THR A 571 26.20 -3.81 13.12
CA THR A 571 27.49 -4.44 13.42
C THR A 571 27.85 -5.47 12.36
N SER A 572 26.89 -6.29 11.94
CA SER A 572 27.11 -7.30 10.91
C SER A 572 27.58 -6.69 9.59
N GLY A 573 26.90 -5.66 9.10
CA GLY A 573 27.31 -5.01 7.85
C GLY A 573 28.62 -4.23 7.98
N MET A 574 28.89 -3.56 9.10
CA MET A 574 30.21 -2.92 9.32
C MET A 574 31.36 -3.94 9.30
N ARG A 575 31.16 -5.14 9.89
CA ARG A 575 32.15 -6.22 9.84
C ARG A 575 32.40 -6.67 8.40
N GLN A 576 31.33 -6.87 7.63
CA GLN A 576 31.40 -7.26 6.23
C GLN A 576 32.11 -6.22 5.35
N LEU A 577 31.80 -4.93 5.53
CA LEU A 577 32.48 -3.83 4.85
C LEU A 577 33.98 -3.80 5.17
N ARG A 578 34.37 -4.23 6.39
CA ARG A 578 35.76 -4.25 6.84
C ARG A 578 36.51 -5.39 6.17
N GLU A 579 35.91 -6.57 6.18
CA GLU A 579 36.48 -7.80 5.62
C GLU A 579 36.61 -7.72 4.10
N SER A 580 35.67 -7.06 3.42
CA SER A 580 35.74 -6.82 1.97
C SER A 580 36.72 -5.72 1.53
N GLY A 581 37.35 -5.00 2.47
CA GLY A 581 38.23 -3.87 2.17
C GLY A 581 37.51 -2.62 1.63
N LEU A 582 36.19 -2.69 1.48
CA LEU A 582 35.33 -1.66 0.91
C LEU A 582 35.09 -0.49 1.89
N LEU A 583 35.32 -0.68 3.19
CA LEU A 583 35.17 0.38 4.22
C LEU A 583 35.92 1.70 3.93
N ARG A 584 36.87 1.73 2.99
CA ARG A 584 37.62 2.93 2.56
C ARG A 584 36.98 3.74 1.42
N ASP A 585 36.03 3.17 0.68
CA ASP A 585 35.36 3.82 -0.47
C ASP A 585 33.84 3.92 -0.22
N SER A 586 33.47 4.55 0.89
CA SER A 586 32.08 4.66 1.38
C SER A 586 31.12 5.36 0.42
N SER A 587 31.62 6.06 -0.58
CA SER A 587 30.81 6.71 -1.63
C SER A 587 30.35 5.76 -2.74
N ARG A 588 30.76 4.48 -2.71
CA ARG A 588 30.49 3.51 -3.79
C ARG A 588 29.81 2.22 -3.31
N ILE A 589 29.51 2.09 -2.02
CA ILE A 589 28.95 0.85 -1.46
C ILE A 589 27.54 1.11 -0.98
N HIS A 590 26.58 0.82 -1.85
CA HIS A 590 25.17 0.99 -1.54
C HIS A 590 24.45 -0.31 -1.15
N LEU A 591 25.10 -1.48 -1.15
CA LEU A 591 24.37 -2.72 -0.89
C LEU A 591 25.16 -3.72 -0.02
N VAL A 592 25.01 -3.62 1.30
CA VAL A 592 24.83 -4.84 2.10
C VAL A 592 23.32 -5.06 2.18
N SER A 593 22.77 -5.76 1.18
CA SER A 593 21.37 -6.19 1.26
C SER A 593 21.24 -7.16 2.42
N ILE A 594 20.46 -6.77 3.44
CA ILE A 594 20.10 -7.69 4.52
C ILE A 594 19.03 -8.61 3.96
N ASN A 595 19.20 -9.92 4.20
CA ASN A 595 18.28 -10.95 3.68
C ASN A 595 16.81 -10.56 4.00
N PRO A 596 15.97 -10.33 2.97
CA PRO A 596 14.63 -9.76 3.08
C PRO A 596 13.58 -10.80 3.51
N VAL A 597 13.79 -11.42 4.67
CA VAL A 597 12.94 -12.49 5.22
C VAL A 597 12.76 -12.38 6.74
N GLN A 598 13.09 -11.24 7.34
CA GLN A 598 13.01 -11.05 8.79
C GLN A 598 11.56 -11.03 9.26
N GLU A 599 10.65 -10.35 8.55
CA GLU A 599 9.21 -10.41 8.83
C GLU A 599 8.72 -11.85 8.71
N GLU A 600 9.00 -12.51 7.57
CA GLU A 600 8.60 -13.89 7.28
C GLU A 600 9.05 -14.87 8.37
N ARG A 601 10.24 -14.66 8.94
CA ARG A 601 10.85 -15.55 9.92
C ARG A 601 10.41 -15.29 11.35
N TYR A 602 10.19 -14.03 11.73
CA TYR A 602 10.01 -13.65 13.14
C TYR A 602 8.63 -13.07 13.49
N LEU A 603 7.90 -12.52 12.52
CA LEU A 603 6.56 -11.96 12.75
C LEU A 603 5.46 -12.85 12.19
N THR A 604 5.61 -13.28 10.94
CA THR A 604 4.61 -14.08 10.23
C THR A 604 4.11 -15.33 10.95
N PRO A 605 4.97 -16.14 11.61
CA PRO A 605 4.49 -17.31 12.35
C PRO A 605 3.53 -16.93 13.48
N TRP A 606 3.83 -15.85 14.19
CA TRP A 606 2.99 -15.34 15.26
C TRP A 606 1.67 -14.77 14.71
N ILE A 607 1.72 -13.93 13.67
CA ILE A 607 0.52 -13.37 13.03
C ILE A 607 -0.39 -14.50 12.53
N THR A 608 0.19 -15.52 11.87
CA THR A 608 -0.57 -16.67 11.35
C THR A 608 -1.21 -17.47 12.48
N GLN A 609 -0.47 -17.72 13.56
CA GLN A 609 -1.01 -18.45 14.71
C GLN A 609 -2.10 -17.66 15.42
N LYS A 610 -1.90 -16.36 15.61
CA LYS A 610 -2.83 -15.48 16.29
C LYS A 610 -4.11 -15.26 15.49
N TYR A 611 -4.01 -15.00 14.19
CA TYR A 611 -5.15 -14.53 13.37
C TYR A 611 -5.68 -15.57 12.36
N GLY A 612 -5.02 -16.72 12.19
CA GLY A 612 -5.25 -17.61 11.04
C GLY A 612 -6.36 -18.66 11.15
N LYS A 613 -6.88 -19.00 12.34
CA LYS A 613 -7.85 -20.11 12.48
C LYS A 613 -9.32 -19.71 12.32
N ASP A 614 -9.72 -18.51 12.76
CA ASP A 614 -11.13 -18.07 12.74
C ASP A 614 -11.31 -16.58 12.39
N LEU A 615 -10.29 -15.89 11.85
CA LEU A 615 -10.30 -14.45 11.53
C LEU A 615 -10.61 -13.49 12.71
N THR A 616 -10.88 -14.01 13.91
CA THR A 616 -11.22 -13.24 15.12
C THR A 616 -10.03 -12.94 16.04
N GLY A 617 -8.90 -13.62 15.83
CA GLY A 617 -7.75 -13.56 16.74
C GLY A 617 -7.86 -14.52 17.94
N ASP A 618 -6.73 -15.07 18.39
CA ASP A 618 -6.56 -15.70 19.70
C ASP A 618 -5.61 -14.84 20.54
N ASP A 619 -6.17 -14.13 21.50
CA ASP A 619 -5.41 -13.23 22.38
C ASP A 619 -4.45 -13.97 23.34
N SER A 620 -4.52 -15.30 23.42
CA SER A 620 -3.61 -16.09 24.25
C SER A 620 -2.22 -16.30 23.62
N VAL A 621 -2.06 -16.04 22.32
CA VAL A 621 -0.79 -16.24 21.60
C VAL A 621 0.16 -15.06 21.86
N PRO A 622 1.26 -15.25 22.64
CA PRO A 622 2.14 -14.16 23.02
C PRO A 622 2.92 -13.61 21.81
N ALA A 623 3.08 -12.29 21.75
CA ALA A 623 3.87 -11.62 20.73
C ALA A 623 5.36 -12.03 20.78
N PRO A 624 6.07 -12.00 19.65
CA PRO A 624 7.50 -12.25 19.62
C PRO A 624 8.24 -11.14 20.37
N ILE A 625 9.11 -11.53 21.30
CA ILE A 625 9.92 -10.61 22.11
C ILE A 625 11.38 -10.66 21.67
N ARG A 626 12.03 -9.48 21.58
CA ARG A 626 13.44 -9.36 21.19
C ARG A 626 14.39 -10.09 22.14
N HIS A 627 14.09 -10.02 23.44
CA HIS A 627 15.01 -10.39 24.51
C HIS A 627 14.55 -11.63 25.27
N THR A 628 15.52 -12.47 25.64
CA THR A 628 15.26 -13.59 26.56
C THR A 628 14.87 -13.07 27.95
N GLU A 629 14.20 -13.90 28.75
CA GLU A 629 13.81 -13.57 30.12
C GLU A 629 15.01 -13.12 30.99
N GLN A 630 16.17 -13.79 30.83
CA GLN A 630 17.41 -13.41 31.50
C GLN A 630 17.86 -11.99 31.13
N THR A 631 17.82 -11.66 29.84
CA THR A 631 18.20 -10.34 29.33
C THR A 631 17.22 -9.26 29.78
N LEU A 632 15.92 -9.54 29.73
CA LEU A 632 14.87 -8.67 30.25
C LEU A 632 15.08 -8.36 31.75
N GLY A 633 15.51 -9.36 32.53
CA GLY A 633 15.91 -9.15 33.93
C GLY A 633 17.03 -8.12 34.11
N GLN A 634 18.03 -8.11 33.22
CA GLN A 634 19.11 -7.10 33.26
C GLN A 634 18.63 -5.72 32.81
N LEU A 635 17.80 -5.64 31.76
CA LEU A 635 17.22 -4.38 31.30
C LEU A 635 16.33 -3.75 32.37
N LYS A 636 15.57 -4.59 33.10
CA LYS A 636 14.78 -4.16 34.25
C LYS A 636 15.65 -3.53 35.34
N LEU A 637 16.80 -4.12 35.66
CA LEU A 637 17.75 -3.54 36.63
C LEU A 637 18.33 -2.20 36.17
N VAL A 638 18.62 -2.04 34.88
CA VAL A 638 19.05 -0.75 34.31
C VAL A 638 17.95 0.28 34.47
N TRP A 639 16.71 -0.07 34.14
CA TRP A 639 15.57 0.82 34.29
C TRP A 639 15.33 1.23 35.75
N GLU A 640 15.28 0.27 36.67
CA GLU A 640 15.05 0.51 38.10
C GLU A 640 16.14 1.37 38.73
N SER A 641 17.40 1.19 38.31
CA SER A 641 18.53 1.94 38.88
C SER A 641 18.74 3.33 38.28
N THR A 642 18.35 3.55 37.02
CA THR A 642 18.62 4.81 36.31
C THR A 642 17.39 5.68 36.13
N GLN A 643 16.21 5.08 35.93
CA GLN A 643 15.00 5.75 35.44
C GLN A 643 15.25 6.59 34.16
N ASP A 644 16.29 6.24 33.39
CA ASP A 644 16.77 6.97 32.22
C ASP A 644 16.36 6.21 30.95
N VAL A 645 15.51 6.84 30.14
CA VAL A 645 15.01 6.27 28.88
C VAL A 645 16.16 5.99 27.93
N ALA A 646 17.13 6.90 27.77
CA ALA A 646 18.23 6.71 26.85
C ALA A 646 19.17 5.57 27.28
N ALA A 647 19.32 5.39 28.59
CA ALA A 647 20.09 4.27 29.13
C ALA A 647 19.42 2.93 28.84
N TYR A 648 18.11 2.86 29.03
CA TYR A 648 17.33 1.66 28.73
C TYR A 648 17.38 1.34 27.24
N THR A 649 17.07 2.29 26.37
CA THR A 649 17.02 2.02 24.92
C THR A 649 18.39 1.68 24.35
N SER A 650 19.47 2.30 24.85
CA SER A 650 20.85 1.93 24.49
C SER A 650 21.21 0.51 24.90
N ALA A 651 20.69 0.02 26.04
CA ALA A 651 20.89 -1.36 26.47
C ALA A 651 20.02 -2.33 25.65
N ALA A 652 18.75 -1.98 25.43
CA ALA A 652 17.77 -2.79 24.69
C ALA A 652 18.11 -2.93 23.19
N ALA A 653 18.87 -1.99 22.63
CA ALA A 653 19.34 -2.05 21.24
C ALA A 653 20.31 -3.22 20.98
N LEU A 654 21.02 -3.72 21.99
CA LEU A 654 21.93 -4.87 21.83
C LEU A 654 21.15 -6.16 21.56
N SER A 655 21.78 -7.14 20.90
CA SER A 655 21.17 -8.47 20.75
C SER A 655 21.28 -9.27 22.05
N PRO A 656 20.40 -10.26 22.25
CA PRO A 656 20.48 -11.17 23.41
C PRO A 656 21.85 -11.86 23.53
N GLU A 657 22.44 -12.29 22.42
CA GLU A 657 23.72 -12.98 22.37
C GLU A 657 24.87 -12.04 22.77
N MET A 658 24.83 -10.78 22.30
CA MET A 658 25.84 -9.78 22.66
C MET A 658 25.77 -9.43 24.14
N LEU A 659 24.58 -9.20 24.69
CA LEU A 659 24.42 -8.95 26.13
C LEU A 659 24.88 -10.14 26.96
N LYS A 660 24.51 -11.36 26.56
CA LYS A 660 24.96 -12.59 27.21
C LYS A 660 26.49 -12.70 27.19
N GLY A 661 27.12 -12.45 26.04
CA GLY A 661 28.57 -12.47 25.90
C GLY A 661 29.26 -11.45 26.81
N ILE A 662 28.79 -10.20 26.80
CA ILE A 662 29.34 -9.12 27.64
C ILE A 662 29.24 -9.46 29.13
N LEU A 663 28.11 -10.02 29.58
CA LEU A 663 27.92 -10.44 30.97
C LEU A 663 28.85 -11.59 31.36
N GLN A 664 29.10 -12.54 30.44
CA GLN A 664 29.98 -13.68 30.67
C GLN A 664 31.47 -13.30 30.69
N THR A 665 31.88 -12.30 29.91
CA THR A 665 33.28 -11.84 29.86
C THR A 665 33.58 -10.71 30.85
N ALA A 666 32.62 -10.29 31.67
CA ALA A 666 32.77 -9.18 32.62
C ALA A 666 33.92 -9.43 33.62
N VAL A 667 35.04 -8.74 33.46
CA VAL A 667 36.22 -8.88 34.33
C VAL A 667 36.04 -8.05 35.60
N HIS A 668 36.26 -8.69 36.77
CA HIS A 668 36.28 -7.96 38.03
C HIS A 668 37.46 -6.96 38.07
N PRO A 669 37.21 -5.65 38.22
CA PRO A 669 38.27 -4.65 38.24
C PRO A 669 39.12 -4.79 39.51
N ARG A 670 40.45 -4.69 39.37
CA ARG A 670 41.37 -4.64 40.51
C ARG A 670 41.40 -3.21 41.08
N GLY A 671 40.73 -2.99 42.21
CA GLY A 671 40.67 -1.68 42.86
C GLY A 671 39.73 -0.69 42.16
N ARG A 672 40.08 0.60 42.17
CA ARG A 672 39.26 1.70 41.62
C ARG A 672 39.55 2.03 40.14
N ARG A 673 40.29 1.19 39.42
CA ARG A 673 40.53 1.39 37.99
C ARG A 673 39.50 0.59 37.18
N PRO A 674 38.74 1.22 36.26
CA PRO A 674 37.82 0.49 35.39
C PRO A 674 38.60 -0.37 34.38
N VAL A 675 38.04 -1.53 34.04
CA VAL A 675 38.52 -2.39 32.95
C VAL A 675 37.67 -2.09 31.72
N VAL A 676 38.31 -1.87 30.58
CA VAL A 676 37.66 -1.51 29.32
C VAL A 676 37.98 -2.56 28.28
N GLU A 677 36.95 -3.18 27.74
CA GLU A 677 37.07 -4.13 26.63
C GLU A 677 36.26 -3.60 25.45
N THR A 678 36.76 -3.76 24.24
CA THR A 678 36.03 -3.34 23.03
C THR A 678 36.07 -4.47 22.03
N HIS A 679 34.88 -4.94 21.64
CA HIS A 679 34.69 -6.00 20.67
C HIS A 679 33.85 -5.43 19.52
N ASP A 680 34.43 -5.45 18.32
CA ASP A 680 33.97 -4.72 17.14
C ASP A 680 33.75 -3.23 17.41
N TYR A 681 32.51 -2.83 17.70
CA TYR A 681 32.11 -1.45 17.97
C TYR A 681 31.35 -1.31 19.29
N ILE A 682 31.36 -2.33 20.14
CA ILE A 682 30.72 -2.28 21.46
C ILE A 682 31.83 -2.29 22.51
N THR A 683 31.79 -1.31 23.39
CA THR A 683 32.73 -1.20 24.51
C THR A 683 32.03 -1.59 25.79
N SER A 684 32.55 -2.59 26.51
CA SER A 684 32.16 -2.87 27.89
C SER A 684 33.13 -2.21 28.86
N VAL A 685 32.59 -1.69 29.97
CA VAL A 685 33.32 -0.98 31.01
C VAL A 685 32.95 -1.59 32.35
N SER A 686 33.81 -2.45 32.89
CA SER A 686 33.66 -3.00 34.23
C SER A 686 34.28 -2.07 35.26
N TYR A 687 33.52 -1.69 36.28
CA TYR A 687 34.01 -0.83 37.36
C TYR A 687 33.52 -1.30 38.72
N HIS A 688 34.30 -1.00 39.76
CA HIS A 688 33.93 -1.32 41.14
C HIS A 688 32.89 -0.33 41.65
N GLY A 689 31.87 -0.77 42.39
CA GLY A 689 30.80 0.13 42.89
C GLY A 689 31.32 1.34 43.68
N LEU A 690 32.38 1.17 44.47
CA LEU A 690 33.08 2.26 45.17
C LEU A 690 33.67 3.36 44.27
N LEU A 691 33.95 3.10 42.99
CA LEU A 691 34.37 4.13 42.04
C LEU A 691 33.17 4.99 41.60
N GLY A 692 32.03 4.35 41.38
CA GLY A 692 30.83 4.97 40.83
C GLY A 692 30.89 5.26 39.33
N LEU A 693 29.72 5.28 38.69
CA LEU A 693 29.56 5.44 37.25
C LEU A 693 30.19 6.73 36.69
N GLN A 694 30.03 7.86 37.38
CA GLN A 694 30.52 9.16 36.88
C GLN A 694 32.05 9.24 36.86
N ALA A 695 32.73 8.65 37.86
CA ALA A 695 34.18 8.59 37.88
C ALA A 695 34.70 7.60 36.82
N ALA A 696 34.02 6.46 36.63
CA ALA A 696 34.33 5.51 35.56
C ALA A 696 34.25 6.18 34.17
N ARG A 697 33.16 6.90 33.87
CA ARG A 697 32.98 7.66 32.61
C ARG A 697 34.08 8.68 32.34
N ARG A 698 34.62 9.30 33.39
CA ARG A 698 35.65 10.33 33.27
C ARG A 698 37.05 9.77 33.06
N HIS A 699 37.25 8.47 33.29
CA HIS A 699 38.54 7.80 33.16
C HIS A 699 39.08 7.93 31.72
N PRO A 700 40.39 8.22 31.53
CA PRO A 700 40.99 8.40 30.21
C PRO A 700 40.76 7.21 29.26
N ASP A 701 40.95 5.99 29.75
CA ASP A 701 40.77 4.75 28.96
C ASP A 701 39.32 4.62 28.45
N VAL A 702 38.33 4.94 29.30
CA VAL A 702 36.90 4.92 28.92
C VAL A 702 36.60 6.00 27.89
N LYS A 703 37.13 7.22 28.08
CA LYS A 703 36.98 8.32 27.11
C LYS A 703 37.60 7.98 25.76
N ALA A 704 38.74 7.28 25.74
CA ALA A 704 39.40 6.84 24.52
C ALA A 704 38.54 5.79 23.79
N ALA A 705 38.09 4.75 24.48
CA ALA A 705 37.26 3.70 23.91
C ALA A 705 35.91 4.24 23.38
N THR A 706 35.29 5.18 24.09
CA THR A 706 34.03 5.82 23.66
C THR A 706 34.12 6.53 22.30
N ARG A 707 35.33 6.90 21.84
CA ARG A 707 35.52 7.54 20.51
C ARG A 707 35.38 6.56 19.36
N VAL A 708 35.62 5.27 19.61
CA VAL A 708 35.54 4.21 18.59
C VAL A 708 34.33 3.30 18.78
N ALA A 709 33.66 3.41 19.93
CA ALA A 709 32.43 2.69 20.24
C ALA A 709 31.21 3.25 19.51
N ARG A 710 30.30 2.35 19.13
CA ARG A 710 28.90 2.57 18.79
C ARG A 710 28.03 2.54 20.05
N TYR A 711 28.24 1.57 20.93
CA TYR A 711 27.63 1.51 22.26
C TYR A 711 28.69 1.35 23.35
N VAL A 712 28.47 1.97 24.50
CA VAL A 712 29.29 1.83 25.71
C VAL A 712 28.41 1.29 26.84
N ILE A 713 28.81 0.14 27.38
CA ILE A 713 28.04 -0.65 28.33
C ILE A 713 28.78 -0.67 29.65
N PHE A 714 28.14 -0.22 30.72
CA PHE A 714 28.75 -0.10 32.05
C PHE A 714 28.28 -1.21 32.96
N MET A 715 29.24 -2.02 33.43
CA MET A 715 29.01 -3.12 34.35
C MET A 715 29.57 -2.76 35.72
N GLU A 716 28.68 -2.72 36.71
CA GLU A 716 29.09 -2.51 38.09
C GLU A 716 29.40 -3.86 38.73
N HIS A 717 30.60 -3.96 39.31
CA HIS A 717 31.01 -5.10 40.13
C HIS A 717 30.84 -4.76 41.61
N SER A 718 30.14 -5.65 42.31
CA SER A 718 29.97 -5.67 43.76
C SER A 718 30.30 -7.06 44.31
N GLY A 719 30.25 -7.24 45.64
CA GLY A 719 30.41 -8.56 46.26
C GLY A 719 29.39 -9.61 45.79
N ALA A 720 28.28 -9.19 45.18
CA ALA A 720 27.25 -10.07 44.61
C ALA A 720 27.47 -10.43 43.12
N GLY A 721 28.55 -9.94 42.48
CA GLY A 721 28.86 -10.18 41.07
C GLY A 721 28.77 -8.93 40.19
N ALA A 722 28.84 -9.15 38.87
CA ALA A 722 28.72 -8.12 37.84
C ALA A 722 27.24 -7.90 37.49
N ARG A 723 26.81 -6.65 37.40
CA ARG A 723 25.47 -6.29 36.92
C ARG A 723 25.54 -5.19 35.87
N LEU A 724 24.62 -5.22 34.91
CA LEU A 724 24.46 -4.12 33.98
C LEU A 724 23.92 -2.88 34.74
N SER A 725 24.69 -1.80 34.74
CA SER A 725 24.38 -0.58 35.51
C SER A 725 23.97 0.61 34.65
N HIS A 726 24.46 0.68 33.41
CA HIS A 726 24.11 1.74 32.46
C HIS A 726 24.53 1.36 31.03
N ALA A 727 23.92 1.97 30.03
CA ALA A 727 24.38 1.91 28.65
C ALA A 727 24.25 3.29 27.99
N GLU A 728 25.14 3.64 27.08
CA GLU A 728 25.04 4.89 26.33
C GLU A 728 25.59 4.73 24.90
N ARG A 729 25.16 5.61 24.00
CA ARG A 729 25.73 5.69 22.65
C ARG A 729 27.16 6.20 22.68
N GLY A 730 28.02 5.58 21.88
CA GLY A 730 29.38 6.02 21.58
C GLY A 730 29.41 7.02 20.41
N ARG A 731 30.61 7.36 19.90
CA ARG A 731 30.75 8.33 18.79
C ARG A 731 30.58 7.73 17.40
N ARG A 732 30.63 6.41 17.24
CA ARG A 732 30.40 5.71 15.96
C ARG A 732 28.94 5.34 15.72
N HIS A 733 28.06 5.61 16.68
CA HIS A 733 26.62 5.49 16.50
C HIS A 733 26.13 6.50 15.45
N ALA A 734 25.22 6.09 14.58
CA ALA A 734 24.72 6.96 13.50
C ALA A 734 23.92 8.17 14.03
N CYS A 735 23.15 7.97 15.10
CA CYS A 735 22.46 9.03 15.85
C CYS A 735 23.38 9.73 16.87
N PHE A 736 23.10 11.00 17.16
CA PHE A 736 23.86 11.78 18.13
C PHE A 736 23.78 11.22 19.56
N ARG A 737 24.88 11.38 20.30
CA ARG A 737 24.89 11.15 21.75
C ARG A 737 24.00 12.16 22.46
N GLU A 738 23.23 11.67 23.43
CA GLU A 738 22.32 12.48 24.23
C GLU A 738 23.00 13.70 24.87
N GLY A 739 22.31 14.84 24.83
CA GLY A 739 22.73 16.09 25.47
C GLY A 739 23.88 16.84 24.79
N LYS A 740 24.36 16.39 23.61
CA LYS A 740 25.47 17.07 22.89
C LYS A 740 25.04 18.06 21.83
N VAL A 741 23.78 18.01 21.40
CA VAL A 741 23.23 18.89 20.36
C VAL A 741 21.87 19.45 20.79
N GLY A 742 21.38 20.47 20.10
CA GLY A 742 20.04 21.02 20.34
C GLY A 742 18.92 20.02 20.07
N PHE A 743 17.78 20.19 20.73
CA PHE A 743 16.64 19.25 20.68
C PHE A 743 16.12 18.95 19.27
N ALA A 744 15.96 19.95 18.41
CA ALA A 744 15.54 19.71 17.03
C ALA A 744 16.55 18.83 16.28
N LEU A 745 17.86 19.06 16.46
CA LEU A 745 18.91 18.27 15.82
C LEU A 745 18.99 16.85 16.40
N GLN A 746 18.81 16.69 17.71
CA GLN A 746 18.72 15.40 18.40
C GLN A 746 17.49 14.59 17.93
N SER A 747 16.39 15.30 17.65
CA SER A 747 15.12 14.73 17.18
C SER A 747 15.10 14.50 15.67
N HIS A 748 16.20 14.80 14.97
CA HIS A 748 16.32 14.68 13.52
C HIS A 748 15.18 15.37 12.75
N VAL A 749 14.60 16.38 13.38
CA VAL A 749 13.71 17.31 12.73
C VAL A 749 14.62 18.37 12.14
N ALA A 750 15.00 18.15 10.89
CA ALA A 750 15.93 19.01 10.19
C ALA A 750 15.44 20.46 10.31
N ILE A 751 16.27 21.35 10.88
CA ILE A 751 16.08 22.80 10.73
C ILE A 751 16.59 23.16 9.33
N HIS A 752 16.06 22.50 8.30
CA HIS A 752 16.40 22.77 6.92
C HIS A 752 15.49 23.89 6.44
N ASP A 753 15.75 25.11 6.92
CA ASP A 753 14.99 26.30 6.56
C ASP A 753 14.76 26.46 5.05
N PRO A 754 15.72 26.12 4.16
CA PRO A 754 15.46 26.12 2.72
C PRO A 754 14.35 25.15 2.30
N TRP A 755 14.28 23.95 2.90
CA TRP A 755 13.23 22.99 2.56
C TRP A 755 11.87 23.46 3.10
N PHE A 756 11.83 23.95 4.34
CA PHE A 756 10.60 24.50 4.91
C PHE A 756 10.08 25.70 4.12
N THR A 757 10.97 26.61 3.73
CA THR A 757 10.61 27.80 2.93
C THR A 757 10.14 27.38 1.54
N TRP A 758 10.84 26.44 0.90
CA TRP A 758 10.46 25.89 -0.39
C TRP A 758 9.11 25.16 -0.33
N PHE A 759 8.92 24.27 0.66
CA PHE A 759 7.70 23.49 0.82
C PHE A 759 6.55 24.39 1.23
N GLU A 760 6.78 25.35 2.12
CA GLU A 760 5.78 26.36 2.45
C GLU A 760 5.49 27.25 1.23
N GLY A 761 6.44 27.56 0.37
CA GLY A 761 6.20 28.25 -0.91
C GLY A 761 5.37 27.40 -1.89
N ARG A 762 5.64 26.09 -1.97
CA ARG A 762 4.82 25.13 -2.73
C ARG A 762 3.42 25.01 -2.14
N ARG A 763 3.30 24.99 -0.80
CA ARG A 763 2.04 24.99 -0.08
C ARG A 763 1.34 26.34 -0.16
N LYS A 764 2.06 27.47 -0.22
CA LYS A 764 1.56 28.85 -0.41
C LYS A 764 1.30 29.19 -1.87
N ARG A 765 1.54 28.27 -2.80
CA ARG A 765 0.70 28.19 -4.00
C ARG A 765 -0.75 27.82 -3.68
N HIS A 766 -1.10 27.72 -2.38
CA HIS A 766 -2.34 28.17 -1.77
C HIS A 766 -2.50 29.68 -1.95
N PHE A 767 -2.78 30.07 -3.18
CA PHE A 767 -3.29 31.38 -3.58
C PHE A 767 -4.76 31.55 -3.15
N ASP A 768 -5.22 30.84 -2.12
CA ASP A 768 -6.61 30.44 -2.03
C ASP A 768 -7.52 31.51 -1.43
N ARG A 769 -7.13 32.37 -0.48
CA ARG A 769 -8.14 33.34 0.04
C ARG A 769 -8.49 34.45 -0.94
N VAL A 770 -7.50 35.02 -1.64
CA VAL A 770 -7.74 36.10 -2.60
C VAL A 770 -8.35 35.55 -3.87
N VAL A 771 -7.92 34.37 -4.34
CA VAL A 771 -8.49 33.73 -5.53
C VAL A 771 -9.86 33.15 -5.24
N VAL A 772 -10.10 32.50 -4.09
CA VAL A 772 -11.44 32.05 -3.69
C VAL A 772 -12.37 33.25 -3.57
N ALA A 773 -11.96 34.33 -2.89
CA ALA A 773 -12.78 35.54 -2.80
C ALA A 773 -13.05 36.17 -4.18
N ALA A 774 -12.06 36.18 -5.08
CA ALA A 774 -12.25 36.66 -6.44
C ALA A 774 -13.20 35.77 -7.25
N LEU A 775 -13.10 34.45 -7.12
CA LEU A 775 -14.01 33.50 -7.76
C LEU A 775 -15.43 33.56 -7.16
N GLU A 776 -15.56 33.80 -5.85
CA GLU A 776 -16.84 34.08 -5.19
C GLU A 776 -17.47 35.36 -5.74
N VAL A 777 -16.67 36.41 -6.00
CA VAL A 777 -17.11 37.64 -6.69
C VAL A 777 -17.52 37.36 -8.14
N ASP A 778 -16.82 36.45 -8.82
CA ASP A 778 -17.18 35.99 -10.18
C ASP A 778 -18.45 35.10 -10.19
N GLY A 779 -19.05 34.82 -9.01
CA GLY A 779 -20.32 34.11 -8.87
C GLY A 779 -20.17 32.61 -8.59
N LEU A 780 -18.97 32.12 -8.27
CA LEU A 780 -18.71 30.71 -7.97
C LEU A 780 -19.01 30.38 -6.49
N PRO A 781 -19.79 29.33 -6.18
CA PRO A 781 -19.97 28.84 -4.82
C PRO A 781 -18.63 28.54 -4.13
N ARG A 782 -18.53 28.86 -2.84
CA ARG A 782 -17.27 28.83 -2.08
C ARG A 782 -16.57 27.47 -2.11
N ASP A 783 -17.34 26.40 -2.00
CA ASP A 783 -16.89 25.00 -2.09
C ASP A 783 -16.23 24.70 -3.43
N LEU A 784 -16.84 25.12 -4.54
CA LEU A 784 -16.25 25.00 -5.88
C LEU A 784 -15.05 25.92 -6.06
N ALA A 785 -15.10 27.14 -5.52
CA ALA A 785 -14.01 28.11 -5.60
C ALA A 785 -12.75 27.61 -4.87
N ILE A 786 -12.89 26.95 -3.72
CA ILE A 786 -11.79 26.29 -3.02
C ILE A 786 -11.18 25.20 -3.89
N GLY A 787 -12.01 24.39 -4.55
CA GLY A 787 -11.55 23.37 -5.49
C GLY A 787 -10.76 23.98 -6.65
N VAL A 788 -11.31 24.97 -7.34
CA VAL A 788 -10.69 25.63 -8.49
C VAL A 788 -9.36 26.28 -8.13
N ALA A 789 -9.27 26.94 -6.97
CA ALA A 789 -8.05 27.56 -6.48
C ALA A 789 -6.99 26.51 -6.11
N ARG A 790 -7.39 25.45 -5.38
CA ARG A 790 -6.51 24.35 -4.98
C ARG A 790 -5.81 23.67 -6.16
N TYR A 791 -6.52 23.51 -7.27
CA TYR A 791 -5.99 22.85 -8.48
C TYR A 791 -5.37 23.81 -9.49
N GLY A 792 -5.31 25.12 -9.20
CA GLY A 792 -4.65 26.10 -10.06
C GLY A 792 -5.33 26.30 -11.43
N ILE A 793 -6.63 26.02 -11.52
CA ILE A 793 -7.40 25.99 -12.79
C ILE A 793 -8.31 27.22 -12.97
N SER A 794 -8.02 28.32 -12.29
CA SER A 794 -8.89 29.51 -12.26
C SER A 794 -9.03 30.17 -13.64
N ASP A 795 -7.94 30.22 -14.41
CA ASP A 795 -7.93 30.87 -15.72
C ASP A 795 -8.69 30.02 -16.75
N GLN A 796 -8.53 28.71 -16.71
CA GLN A 796 -9.24 27.75 -17.56
C GLN A 796 -10.76 27.77 -17.30
N VAL A 797 -11.17 27.88 -16.03
CA VAL A 797 -12.59 28.01 -15.67
C VAL A 797 -13.17 29.33 -16.17
N ARG A 798 -12.45 30.45 -16.00
CA ARG A 798 -12.87 31.77 -16.50
C ARG A 798 -12.88 31.85 -18.02
N GLU A 799 -11.91 31.23 -18.69
CA GLU A 799 -11.84 31.15 -20.13
C GLU A 799 -13.07 30.42 -20.68
N LEU A 800 -13.39 29.24 -20.15
CA LEU A 800 -14.59 28.52 -20.56
C LEU A 800 -15.87 29.33 -20.25
N ALA A 801 -15.92 30.00 -19.11
CA ALA A 801 -17.04 30.87 -18.76
C ALA A 801 -17.22 32.05 -19.73
N SER A 802 -16.11 32.63 -20.22
CA SER A 802 -16.12 33.72 -21.20
C SER A 802 -16.73 33.33 -22.55
N HIS A 803 -16.83 32.03 -22.84
CA HIS A 803 -17.50 31.49 -24.02
C HIS A 803 -19.00 31.20 -23.80
N GLY A 804 -19.59 31.72 -22.72
CA GLY A 804 -21.03 31.65 -22.45
C GLY A 804 -21.48 30.47 -21.59
N VAL A 805 -20.55 29.75 -20.96
CA VAL A 805 -20.86 28.69 -19.97
C VAL A 805 -20.97 29.32 -18.58
N ALA A 806 -21.97 28.94 -17.78
CA ALA A 806 -22.05 29.41 -16.40
C ALA A 806 -20.79 29.02 -15.61
N ILE A 807 -20.22 29.93 -14.83
CA ILE A 807 -18.92 29.72 -14.14
C ILE A 807 -18.94 28.49 -13.22
N SER A 808 -20.05 28.21 -12.54
CA SER A 808 -20.22 27.01 -11.71
C SER A 808 -20.17 25.73 -12.53
N ARG A 809 -20.83 25.72 -13.69
CA ARG A 809 -20.83 24.59 -14.62
C ARG A 809 -19.45 24.36 -15.25
N ALA A 810 -18.72 25.44 -15.55
CA ALA A 810 -17.34 25.37 -15.99
C ALA A 810 -16.43 24.78 -14.89
N ALA A 811 -16.57 25.25 -13.66
CA ALA A 811 -15.83 24.72 -12.51
C ALA A 811 -16.12 23.25 -12.25
N GLU A 812 -17.38 22.82 -12.28
CA GLU A 812 -17.78 21.41 -12.13
C GLU A 812 -17.21 20.52 -13.22
N LEU A 813 -17.21 20.99 -14.48
CA LEU A 813 -16.62 20.26 -15.60
C LEU A 813 -15.11 20.06 -15.41
N TRP A 814 -14.40 21.13 -15.01
CA TRP A 814 -12.96 21.09 -14.77
C TRP A 814 -12.58 20.23 -13.57
N LEU A 815 -13.29 20.39 -12.44
CA LEU A 815 -13.03 19.65 -11.19
C LEU A 815 -13.46 18.18 -11.26
N GLY A 816 -14.46 17.87 -12.10
CA GLY A 816 -15.00 16.53 -12.28
C GLY A 816 -14.40 15.80 -13.47
N THR A 817 -14.95 16.05 -14.66
CA THR A 817 -14.67 15.26 -15.88
C THR A 817 -13.26 15.50 -16.40
N ILE A 818 -12.85 16.77 -16.55
CA ILE A 818 -11.53 17.10 -17.13
C ILE A 818 -10.41 16.68 -16.19
N ARG A 819 -10.56 16.88 -14.88
CA ARG A 819 -9.57 16.38 -13.90
C ARG A 819 -9.41 14.86 -13.96
N ARG A 820 -10.49 14.11 -14.16
CA ARG A 820 -10.42 12.65 -14.36
C ARG A 820 -9.67 12.30 -15.65
N ILE A 821 -9.91 13.04 -16.74
CA ILE A 821 -9.18 12.87 -18.00
C ILE A 821 -7.70 13.21 -17.80
N ALA A 822 -7.36 14.32 -17.16
CA ALA A 822 -5.99 14.69 -16.84
C ALA A 822 -5.27 13.59 -16.04
N THR A 823 -5.97 12.93 -15.11
CA THR A 823 -5.47 11.77 -14.38
C THR A 823 -5.20 10.58 -15.31
N ASP A 824 -6.10 10.30 -16.25
CA ASP A 824 -5.95 9.21 -17.23
C ASP A 824 -4.76 9.46 -18.18
N PHE A 825 -4.52 10.72 -18.57
CA PHE A 825 -3.39 11.18 -19.41
C PHE A 825 -2.10 11.48 -18.61
N ALA A 826 -2.07 11.22 -17.30
CA ALA A 826 -0.94 11.48 -16.43
C ALA A 826 -0.39 12.93 -16.53
N THR A 827 -1.26 13.91 -16.78
CA THR A 827 -0.89 15.32 -16.95
C THR A 827 -1.54 16.13 -15.82
N PRO A 828 -0.84 17.10 -15.19
CA PRO A 828 -1.47 18.03 -14.26
C PRO A 828 -2.69 18.71 -14.92
N VAL A 829 -3.79 18.83 -14.18
CA VAL A 829 -5.05 19.34 -14.76
C VAL A 829 -4.92 20.77 -15.29
N ASP A 830 -4.03 21.57 -14.72
CA ASP A 830 -3.71 22.93 -15.17
C ASP A 830 -2.84 22.96 -16.45
N GLN A 831 -2.26 21.82 -16.84
CA GLN A 831 -1.39 21.66 -18.01
C GLN A 831 -2.05 20.84 -19.13
N LEU A 832 -3.29 20.38 -18.93
CA LEU A 832 -4.02 19.64 -19.95
C LEU A 832 -4.38 20.58 -21.11
N VAL A 833 -3.89 20.26 -22.31
CA VAL A 833 -4.15 21.06 -23.51
C VAL A 833 -5.53 20.68 -24.05
N ILE A 834 -6.51 21.56 -23.86
CA ILE A 834 -7.84 21.44 -24.46
C ILE A 834 -8.46 22.82 -24.70
N ASP A 835 -8.98 23.00 -25.91
CA ASP A 835 -9.56 24.27 -26.32
C ASP A 835 -10.96 24.46 -25.73
N ALA A 836 -11.24 25.66 -25.22
CA ALA A 836 -12.56 26.02 -24.67
C ALA A 836 -13.69 25.88 -25.70
N SER A 837 -13.41 26.12 -26.99
CA SER A 837 -14.36 25.95 -28.09
C SER A 837 -14.87 24.50 -28.21
N SER A 838 -13.97 23.52 -28.10
CA SER A 838 -14.31 22.10 -28.12
C SER A 838 -15.16 21.71 -26.91
N LEU A 839 -14.83 22.23 -25.72
CA LEU A 839 -15.62 22.00 -24.51
C LEU A 839 -17.04 22.60 -24.64
N VAL A 840 -17.17 23.81 -25.20
CA VAL A 840 -18.46 24.43 -25.49
C VAL A 840 -19.26 23.60 -26.49
N GLU A 841 -18.61 23.08 -27.52
CA GLU A 841 -19.27 22.22 -28.51
C GLU A 841 -19.81 20.93 -27.86
N VAL A 842 -19.00 20.24 -27.04
CA VAL A 842 -19.45 19.06 -26.29
C VAL A 842 -20.63 19.40 -25.38
N LEU A 843 -20.56 20.49 -24.62
CA LEU A 843 -21.65 20.92 -23.74
C LEU A 843 -22.93 21.26 -24.52
N ARG A 844 -22.82 21.84 -25.72
CA ARG A 844 -23.97 22.10 -26.60
C ARG A 844 -24.64 20.80 -27.06
N TYR A 845 -23.87 19.75 -27.38
CA TYR A 845 -24.46 18.45 -27.72
C TYR A 845 -25.18 17.82 -26.54
N VAL A 846 -24.66 17.98 -25.32
CA VAL A 846 -25.33 17.54 -24.08
C VAL A 846 -26.62 18.32 -23.86
N ASP A 847 -26.59 19.65 -23.96
CA ASP A 847 -27.75 20.52 -23.74
C ASP A 847 -28.87 20.27 -24.77
N ARG A 848 -28.48 19.93 -25.99
CA ARG A 848 -29.40 19.51 -27.05
C ARG A 848 -29.75 18.03 -26.97
N GLY A 849 -29.46 17.32 -25.88
CA GLY A 849 -29.82 15.90 -25.72
C GLY A 849 -29.25 14.96 -26.79
N GLY A 850 -28.28 15.41 -27.60
CA GLY A 850 -27.61 14.63 -28.64
C GLY A 850 -26.44 13.81 -28.10
N LEU A 851 -26.12 13.95 -26.81
CA LEU A 851 -25.07 13.21 -26.14
C LEU A 851 -25.50 12.81 -24.72
N ALA A 852 -25.39 11.52 -24.39
CA ALA A 852 -25.64 11.06 -23.03
C ALA A 852 -24.46 11.44 -22.12
N HIS A 853 -24.74 11.76 -20.85
CA HIS A 853 -23.72 12.17 -19.89
C HIS A 853 -22.54 11.19 -19.73
N ARG A 854 -22.77 9.88 -19.94
CA ARG A 854 -21.73 8.84 -19.87
C ARG A 854 -20.69 8.95 -20.99
N ASP A 855 -21.05 9.53 -22.14
CA ASP A 855 -20.21 9.57 -23.35
C ASP A 855 -19.33 10.84 -23.41
N VAL A 856 -19.65 11.84 -22.58
CA VAL A 856 -18.93 13.13 -22.49
C VAL A 856 -17.45 12.94 -22.18
N LYS A 857 -17.11 12.05 -21.24
CA LYS A 857 -15.71 11.79 -20.86
C LYS A 857 -14.92 11.25 -22.05
N THR A 858 -15.48 10.29 -22.78
CA THR A 858 -14.82 9.63 -23.91
C THR A 858 -14.52 10.61 -25.04
N ILE A 859 -15.46 11.51 -25.34
CA ILE A 859 -15.29 12.51 -26.39
C ILE A 859 -14.23 13.54 -26.00
N ILE A 860 -14.31 14.07 -24.78
CA ILE A 860 -13.31 15.04 -24.30
C ILE A 860 -11.92 14.39 -24.28
N ALA A 861 -11.80 13.12 -23.85
CA ALA A 861 -10.55 12.39 -23.88
C ALA A 861 -9.99 12.23 -25.30
N ALA A 862 -10.82 11.91 -26.30
CA ALA A 862 -10.40 11.80 -27.69
C ALA A 862 -9.93 13.15 -28.27
N VAL A 863 -10.55 14.27 -27.88
CA VAL A 863 -10.09 15.62 -28.26
C VAL A 863 -8.74 15.94 -27.64
N VAL A 864 -8.52 15.59 -26.37
CA VAL A 864 -7.22 15.73 -25.70
C VAL A 864 -6.15 14.87 -26.39
N ASP A 865 -6.52 13.69 -26.89
CA ASP A 865 -5.63 12.78 -27.64
C ASP A 865 -5.34 13.23 -29.09
N GLY A 866 -5.81 14.42 -29.49
CA GLY A 866 -5.49 15.03 -30.77
C GLY A 866 -6.55 14.84 -31.86
N ALA A 867 -7.80 14.51 -31.53
CA ALA A 867 -8.87 14.52 -32.51
C ALA A 867 -9.13 15.94 -33.05
N GLU A 868 -9.22 16.08 -34.38
CA GLU A 868 -9.37 17.38 -35.06
C GLU A 868 -10.72 18.06 -34.81
N SER A 869 -11.77 17.31 -34.46
CA SER A 869 -13.13 17.85 -34.27
C SER A 869 -14.01 16.98 -33.38
N VAL A 870 -14.76 17.62 -32.47
CA VAL A 870 -15.77 16.96 -31.61
C VAL A 870 -16.83 16.24 -32.45
N HIS A 871 -17.25 16.85 -33.56
CA HIS A 871 -18.25 16.28 -34.45
C HIS A 871 -17.79 14.96 -35.09
N ASP A 872 -16.51 14.88 -35.47
CA ASP A 872 -15.96 13.68 -36.10
C ASP A 872 -15.77 12.56 -35.08
N VAL A 873 -15.42 12.89 -33.84
CA VAL A 873 -15.37 11.92 -32.73
C VAL A 873 -16.75 11.31 -32.48
N ILE A 874 -17.80 12.14 -32.39
CA ILE A 874 -19.19 11.67 -32.20
C ILE A 874 -19.62 10.76 -33.34
N ARG A 875 -19.31 11.14 -34.59
CA ARG A 875 -19.62 10.34 -35.79
C ARG A 875 -18.87 9.00 -35.79
N ALA A 876 -17.59 9.00 -35.45
CA ALA A 876 -16.76 7.79 -35.40
C ALA A 876 -17.22 6.82 -34.29
N MET A 877 -17.67 7.34 -33.16
CA MET A 877 -18.21 6.55 -32.04
C MET A 877 -19.61 5.98 -32.29
N LYS A 878 -20.24 6.26 -33.46
CA LYS A 878 -21.60 5.82 -33.82
C LYS A 878 -22.65 6.17 -32.74
N LEU A 879 -22.43 7.26 -32.01
CA LEU A 879 -23.38 7.78 -31.02
C LEU A 879 -24.62 8.32 -31.77
N PRO A 880 -25.84 8.12 -31.24
CA PRO A 880 -27.05 8.42 -31.99
C PRO A 880 -27.14 9.91 -32.36
N SER A 881 -27.10 10.20 -33.66
CA SER A 881 -27.36 11.52 -34.24
C SER A 881 -28.88 11.73 -34.36
N GLU A 882 -29.31 12.99 -34.29
CA GLU A 882 -30.72 13.44 -34.33
C GLU A 882 -31.59 12.64 -35.33
N VAL A 883 -32.69 12.05 -34.83
CA VAL A 883 -33.78 11.56 -35.69
C VAL A 883 -34.51 12.80 -36.24
N SER A 884 -34.64 12.90 -37.56
CA SER A 884 -35.27 14.07 -38.20
C SER A 884 -36.73 14.23 -37.75
N SER A 885 -37.22 15.47 -37.75
CA SER A 885 -38.60 15.80 -37.36
C SER A 885 -39.66 15.05 -38.16
N ASP A 886 -39.34 14.70 -39.39
CA ASP A 886 -40.26 14.00 -40.30
C ASP A 886 -40.44 12.55 -39.87
N VAL A 887 -39.35 11.86 -39.50
CA VAL A 887 -39.37 10.49 -38.98
C VAL A 887 -40.08 10.43 -37.62
N VAL A 888 -39.89 11.44 -36.76
CA VAL A 888 -40.65 11.54 -35.50
C VAL A 888 -42.14 11.72 -35.77
N SER A 889 -42.50 12.54 -36.76
CA SER A 889 -43.91 12.80 -37.10
C SER A 889 -44.60 11.58 -37.70
N GLU A 890 -43.90 10.79 -38.52
CA GLU A 890 -44.39 9.50 -39.05
C GLU A 890 -44.60 8.49 -37.92
N ALA A 891 -43.63 8.31 -37.02
CA ALA A 891 -43.78 7.39 -35.88
C ALA A 891 -44.91 7.82 -34.93
N VAL A 892 -45.11 9.13 -34.74
CA VAL A 892 -46.27 9.65 -33.98
C VAL A 892 -47.59 9.30 -34.69
N ALA A 893 -47.66 9.43 -36.01
CA ALA A 893 -48.87 9.09 -36.77
C ALA A 893 -49.19 7.59 -36.70
N ASP A 894 -48.18 6.73 -36.78
CA ASP A 894 -48.33 5.28 -36.67
C ASP A 894 -48.82 4.86 -35.27
N VAL A 895 -48.19 5.39 -34.21
CA VAL A 895 -48.59 5.10 -32.82
C VAL A 895 -49.99 5.65 -32.54
N ALA A 896 -50.33 6.82 -33.08
CA ALA A 896 -51.66 7.40 -32.91
C ALA A 896 -52.74 6.56 -33.60
N ALA A 897 -52.48 6.04 -34.80
CA ALA A 897 -53.39 5.13 -35.50
C ALA A 897 -53.56 3.78 -34.78
N ALA A 898 -52.50 3.28 -34.12
CA ALA A 898 -52.55 2.04 -33.34
C ALA A 898 -53.24 2.18 -31.98
N HIS A 899 -53.36 3.40 -31.44
CA HIS A 899 -53.90 3.68 -30.11
C HIS A 899 -54.90 4.86 -30.08
N PRO A 900 -56.01 4.81 -30.84
CA PRO A 900 -56.94 5.94 -30.96
C PRO A 900 -57.54 6.39 -29.62
N ASP A 901 -57.95 5.45 -28.75
CA ASP A 901 -58.51 5.74 -27.43
C ASP A 901 -57.53 6.49 -26.50
N ALA A 902 -56.22 6.29 -26.70
CA ALA A 902 -55.18 6.97 -25.94
C ALA A 902 -54.96 8.40 -26.46
N VAL A 903 -55.06 8.60 -27.78
CA VAL A 903 -54.97 9.92 -28.43
C VAL A 903 -56.14 10.81 -28.01
N ASP A 904 -57.37 10.28 -27.98
CA ASP A 904 -58.56 11.02 -27.53
C ASP A 904 -58.44 11.49 -26.06
N LYS A 905 -57.92 10.61 -25.19
CA LYS A 905 -57.67 10.97 -23.78
C LYS A 905 -56.54 11.98 -23.62
N PHE A 906 -55.51 11.91 -24.46
CA PHE A 906 -54.44 12.89 -24.50
C PHE A 906 -54.95 14.26 -24.98
N ALA A 907 -55.83 14.29 -26.00
CA ALA A 907 -56.53 15.50 -26.47
C ALA A 907 -57.39 16.15 -25.38
N ALA A 908 -58.04 15.33 -24.54
CA ALA A 908 -58.81 15.79 -23.38
C ALA A 908 -57.95 16.25 -22.18
N GLY A 909 -56.62 16.23 -22.29
CA GLY A 909 -55.69 16.77 -21.27
C GLY A 909 -55.29 15.78 -20.17
N HIS A 910 -55.53 14.47 -20.34
CA HIS A 910 -55.14 13.48 -19.33
C HIS A 910 -53.64 13.15 -19.36
N ARG A 911 -52.87 13.77 -18.45
CA ARG A 911 -51.40 13.62 -18.32
C ARG A 911 -50.91 12.16 -18.18
N GLY A 912 -51.72 11.24 -17.67
CA GLY A 912 -51.32 9.83 -17.51
C GLY A 912 -51.11 9.08 -18.83
N VAL A 913 -51.80 9.49 -19.90
CA VAL A 913 -51.76 8.83 -21.21
C VAL A 913 -50.62 9.38 -22.10
N GLU A 914 -50.18 10.61 -21.82
CA GLU A 914 -49.06 11.26 -22.51
C GLU A 914 -47.77 10.44 -22.43
N ASN A 915 -47.37 10.01 -21.22
CA ASN A 915 -46.14 9.22 -21.03
C ASN A 915 -46.23 7.83 -21.69
N PHE A 916 -47.43 7.27 -21.79
CA PHE A 916 -47.66 6.01 -22.50
C PHE A 916 -47.44 6.19 -24.02
N LEU A 917 -48.02 7.21 -24.63
CA LEU A 917 -47.85 7.51 -26.06
C LEU A 917 -46.39 7.84 -26.40
N ILE A 918 -45.74 8.67 -25.58
CA ILE A 918 -44.30 8.95 -25.72
C ILE A 918 -43.49 7.65 -25.63
N GLY A 919 -43.80 6.77 -24.67
CA GLY A 919 -43.12 5.49 -24.52
C GLY A 919 -43.25 4.57 -25.75
N GLN A 920 -44.41 4.55 -26.41
CA GLN A 920 -44.61 3.75 -27.63
C GLN A 920 -43.84 4.35 -28.82
N VAL A 921 -43.89 5.66 -29.01
CA VAL A 921 -43.11 6.34 -30.07
C VAL A 921 -41.61 6.15 -29.85
N MET A 922 -41.15 6.29 -28.61
CA MET A 922 -39.75 6.07 -28.24
C MET A 922 -39.32 4.62 -28.47
N ARG A 923 -40.19 3.64 -28.20
CA ARG A 923 -39.93 2.22 -28.47
C ARG A 923 -39.80 1.94 -29.97
N GLN A 924 -40.67 2.51 -30.81
CA GLN A 924 -40.62 2.39 -32.27
C GLN A 924 -39.35 3.04 -32.84
N LEU A 925 -38.90 4.16 -32.27
CA LEU A 925 -37.68 4.86 -32.67
C LEU A 925 -36.39 4.32 -32.00
N GLY A 926 -36.47 3.22 -31.26
CA GLY A 926 -35.33 2.60 -30.59
C GLY A 926 -34.64 3.49 -29.56
N GLY A 927 -35.38 4.42 -28.95
CA GLY A 927 -34.89 5.38 -27.95
C GLY A 927 -34.06 6.53 -28.53
N ARG A 928 -34.07 6.73 -29.85
CA ARG A 928 -33.16 7.66 -30.54
C ARG A 928 -33.70 9.09 -30.73
N ALA A 929 -34.95 9.36 -30.36
CA ALA A 929 -35.57 10.68 -30.47
C ALA A 929 -35.61 11.41 -29.12
N GLN A 930 -35.67 12.74 -29.15
CA GLN A 930 -35.88 13.53 -27.93
C GLN A 930 -37.34 13.48 -27.47
N ILE A 931 -37.54 13.30 -26.17
CA ILE A 931 -38.87 13.29 -25.54
C ILE A 931 -39.66 14.56 -25.85
N ASP A 932 -39.02 15.73 -25.80
CA ASP A 932 -39.70 17.02 -26.06
C ASP A 932 -40.07 17.21 -27.55
N SER A 933 -39.28 16.64 -28.47
CA SER A 933 -39.60 16.60 -29.89
C SER A 933 -40.81 15.69 -30.17
N VAL A 934 -40.83 14.50 -29.56
CA VAL A 934 -41.96 13.55 -29.63
C VAL A 934 -43.22 14.17 -29.03
N ARG A 935 -43.12 14.80 -27.85
CA ARG A 935 -44.22 15.52 -27.20
C ARG A 935 -44.76 16.64 -28.08
N SER A 936 -43.88 17.46 -28.64
CA SER A 936 -44.29 18.55 -29.55
C SER A 936 -44.96 18.03 -30.82
N ALA A 937 -44.49 16.91 -31.37
CA ALA A 937 -45.10 16.25 -32.52
C ALA A 937 -46.47 15.65 -32.17
N LEU A 938 -46.64 15.03 -31.01
CA LEU A 938 -47.95 14.54 -30.50
C LEU A 938 -48.95 15.68 -30.34
N VAL A 939 -48.52 16.82 -29.75
CA VAL A 939 -49.39 18.00 -29.62
C VAL A 939 -49.80 18.55 -30.98
N ARG A 940 -48.87 18.66 -31.94
CA ARG A 940 -49.18 19.08 -33.31
C ARG A 940 -50.10 18.10 -34.05
N TYR A 941 -49.95 16.80 -33.79
CA TYR A 941 -50.78 15.75 -34.39
C TYR A 941 -52.22 15.85 -33.93
N VAL A 942 -52.46 16.07 -32.63
CA VAL A 942 -53.81 16.18 -32.05
C VAL A 942 -54.47 17.54 -32.32
N ALA A 943 -53.69 18.57 -32.61
CA ALA A 943 -54.20 19.88 -33.01
C ALA A 943 -54.63 19.96 -34.49
N ARG A 944 -54.32 18.95 -35.30
CA ARG A 944 -54.80 18.80 -36.69
C ARG A 944 -56.13 18.05 -36.69
#